data_AF-A0A2D9C8V4-F1
#
_entry.id   AF-A0A2D9C8V4-F1
#
_cell.length_a   1.000
_cell.length_b   1.000
_cell.length_c   1.000
_cell.angle_alpha   90.00
_cell.angle_beta   90.00
_cell.angle_gamma   90.00
#
_symmetry.space_group_name_H-M   'P 1'
#
loop_
_entity.id
_entity.type
_entity.pdbx_description
1 polymer ?
#
loop_
_entity_poly.entity_id
_entity_poly.type
_entity_poly.pdbx_seq_one_letter_code
_entity_poly.pdbx_strand_id
1 'polypeptide(L)'
;MDPNQDQTTNEAPSMRSKQSKSSGQPEPRAEMKIRKPEEDVLDVIESVESQLGALRKAHEDHRRAMQALNEQKDALQQQGVELEVREEELTNREVELAEMRQQFEQREMDIVQRASGLEQRESKLASQAESLEQQEAEIESRSQEVQRKIAELDAQLAGITRRKGELEKLEEEIKQKIEREDEASRKLELAIEELEQARREMGEKDARVEALSVEMDKLSKQHEQTAAELKSAVSKLRGREIELGERSKALEELAEKAGDIEQELSDVRGQYEQRLGETEANLDKMKEQLTREQQVSTGLRAQIESLEQQQGLESDARVVELQSQLSERQQQLDEAIARVEALEQAGHERSDEDQQRIDTLSSELESARAQLESLTNQLASIGDASSEELDKQREQSHQLQEQLQALQGELEQSKAQRDELQAKLDEGAGTDSEELARVRAELEQAAALGDELRGTIEKRESQLKELAERMTTLEAELEEARASGGASSAELDEHAQKKLESLESQCSDLIATVERLNTELEKAREQSPGQVDDEWTRSRRTRLRRMREILKGDAEKLRLANGALRTRYEQCEQVLTKRAELAEAYEAIATAQRKVRNKEVRSGVFVGLFGLIAIVMMLGVSSWFIAGRVAPGLYNSRATLTANSPDGTLTETDLAEWEVYITELTNDPRFLEVAAERMKRRGIGAFATPGELGTRMGEYLDIAVSMPGELVLEYRDTGSERTQRVLDTFTVALASAANNARARRADAAITSVEETATLSEAPLDTKRLEMTGFVFGGGLLVTMIVGGLLWRRLAAAKARFENDSRVQVLFDEDEAWKMPS
;
A
#
# COMPACT_ATOMS: atom_id res chain seq x y z
N MET A 1 30.51 57.37 37.61
CA MET A 1 29.21 58.04 37.54
C MET A 1 28.81 58.45 38.95
N ASP A 2 27.87 59.37 39.09
CA ASP A 2 27.91 60.41 40.13
C ASP A 2 27.82 59.94 41.60
N PRO A 3 28.73 60.42 42.46
CA PRO A 3 28.50 60.63 43.89
C PRO A 3 28.04 62.08 44.16
N ASN A 4 27.14 62.32 45.12
CA ASN A 4 27.03 63.60 45.85
C ASN A 4 25.98 63.60 46.97
N GLN A 5 26.00 64.68 47.77
CA GLN A 5 25.16 65.03 48.92
C GLN A 5 25.50 64.24 50.21
N ASP A 6 26.27 64.80 51.15
CA ASP A 6 26.08 66.04 51.94
C ASP A 6 24.96 65.95 52.97
N GLN A 7 25.33 65.85 54.25
CA GLN A 7 25.38 67.05 55.10
C GLN A 7 26.19 66.79 56.37
N THR A 8 27.20 67.62 56.61
CA THR A 8 27.86 67.75 57.92
C THR A 8 27.39 69.03 58.59
N THR A 9 27.18 68.98 59.90
CA THR A 9 27.11 70.18 60.75
C THR A 9 28.02 70.00 61.95
N ASN A 10 28.57 71.10 62.43
CA ASN A 10 29.71 71.19 63.33
C ASN A 10 29.39 72.21 64.45
N GLU A 11 30.38 72.51 65.31
CA GLU A 11 30.34 73.56 66.34
C GLU A 11 29.47 73.29 67.60
N ALA A 12 29.84 73.72 68.81
CA ALA A 12 31.17 74.12 69.32
C ALA A 12 31.21 74.10 70.87
N PRO A 13 32.38 73.88 71.50
CA PRO A 13 32.60 74.12 72.93
C PRO A 13 33.27 75.49 73.19
N SER A 14 32.87 76.21 74.25
CA SER A 14 33.62 77.41 74.70
C SER A 14 33.44 77.75 76.18
N MET A 15 34.49 78.37 76.73
CA MET A 15 34.70 78.75 78.14
C MET A 15 33.94 80.03 78.54
N ARG A 16 33.93 80.42 79.83
CA ARG A 16 34.92 81.40 80.40
C ARG A 16 34.67 81.81 81.88
N SER A 17 35.72 82.33 82.50
CA SER A 17 35.90 82.70 83.92
C SER A 17 35.47 84.12 84.34
N LYS A 18 35.25 84.29 85.66
CA LYS A 18 35.50 85.45 86.58
C LYS A 18 34.91 85.09 87.96
N GLN A 19 35.49 85.25 89.16
CA GLN A 19 36.66 85.94 89.75
C GLN A 19 36.45 87.34 90.37
N SER A 20 36.56 87.38 91.72
CA SER A 20 37.10 88.43 92.62
C SER A 20 36.17 89.40 93.40
N LYS A 21 36.48 89.52 94.71
CA LYS A 21 36.31 90.66 95.66
C LYS A 21 34.88 91.07 96.10
N SER A 22 34.64 91.67 97.29
CA SER A 22 35.34 91.76 98.61
C SER A 22 34.36 92.45 99.63
N SER A 23 34.64 92.88 100.88
CA SER A 23 35.83 92.98 101.77
C SER A 23 35.41 93.39 103.20
N GLY A 24 36.07 92.88 104.26
CA GLY A 24 36.14 93.50 105.60
C GLY A 24 35.09 93.02 106.64
N GLN A 25 35.28 93.26 107.95
CA GLN A 25 36.37 93.97 108.66
C GLN A 25 36.40 93.66 110.19
N PRO A 26 37.58 93.41 110.79
CA PRO A 26 37.83 93.51 112.24
C PRO A 26 38.83 94.65 112.61
N GLU A 27 39.16 94.80 113.92
CA GLU A 27 40.36 95.43 114.57
C GLU A 27 40.03 96.40 115.75
N PRO A 28 40.97 96.68 116.70
CA PRO A 28 40.62 97.10 118.08
C PRO A 28 41.39 98.33 118.68
N ARG A 29 41.18 98.55 120.00
CA ARG A 29 42.00 99.27 121.02
C ARG A 29 41.84 100.80 121.26
N ALA A 30 41.32 101.09 122.46
CA ALA A 30 41.86 101.94 123.55
C ALA A 30 42.39 103.38 123.32
N GLU A 31 41.94 104.32 124.17
CA GLU A 31 42.82 105.33 124.81
C GLU A 31 42.20 105.91 126.13
N MET A 32 42.94 106.73 126.87
CA MET A 32 42.69 107.10 128.29
C MET A 32 43.06 108.56 128.58
N LYS A 33 42.21 109.32 129.33
CA LYS A 33 42.49 110.70 129.81
C LYS A 33 41.95 110.95 131.24
N ILE A 34 42.50 111.96 131.93
CA ILE A 34 42.48 112.10 133.41
C ILE A 34 42.39 113.59 133.83
N ARG A 35 41.95 113.89 135.07
CA ARG A 35 42.10 115.14 135.91
C ARG A 35 40.86 116.07 135.94
N LYS A 36 40.54 116.81 137.02
CA LYS A 36 41.19 117.11 138.34
C LYS A 36 40.09 117.40 139.45
N PRO A 37 40.35 117.86 140.71
CA PRO A 37 39.75 117.22 141.91
C PRO A 37 39.18 118.15 143.02
N GLU A 38 38.98 117.58 144.23
CA GLU A 38 38.90 118.21 145.59
C GLU A 38 37.56 118.83 146.09
N GLU A 39 36.67 117.96 146.64
CA GLU A 39 35.83 118.18 147.86
C GLU A 39 35.12 116.84 148.19
N ASP A 40 35.60 115.88 148.98
CA ASP A 40 35.94 115.77 150.43
C ASP A 40 35.00 114.75 151.15
N VAL A 41 35.57 113.59 151.49
CA VAL A 41 35.08 112.48 152.36
C VAL A 41 33.77 111.73 152.01
N LEU A 42 32.67 112.37 151.56
CA LEU A 42 31.37 111.67 151.41
C LEU A 42 31.28 110.74 150.18
N ASP A 43 31.95 111.09 149.08
CA ASP A 43 32.05 110.31 147.82
C ASP A 43 32.55 108.86 148.02
N VAL A 44 33.28 108.59 149.11
CA VAL A 44 33.94 107.29 149.34
C VAL A 44 32.93 106.16 149.54
N ILE A 45 31.73 106.45 150.06
CA ILE A 45 30.67 105.45 150.25
C ILE A 45 29.95 105.18 148.92
N GLU A 46 29.59 106.22 148.17
CA GLU A 46 28.96 106.08 146.85
C GLU A 46 29.90 105.39 145.83
N SER A 47 31.21 105.62 145.92
CA SER A 47 32.23 104.90 145.15
C SER A 47 32.24 103.39 145.42
N VAL A 48 31.99 102.94 146.65
CA VAL A 48 31.93 101.51 147.01
C VAL A 48 30.63 100.88 146.52
N GLU A 49 29.49 101.56 146.63
CA GLU A 49 28.22 101.08 146.06
C GLU A 49 28.27 101.02 144.52
N SER A 50 28.90 102.02 143.88
CA SER A 50 29.19 102.04 142.44
C SER A 50 30.07 100.85 142.02
N GLN A 51 31.15 100.55 142.76
CA GLN A 51 32.00 99.38 142.50
C GLN A 51 31.26 98.06 142.71
N LEU A 52 30.42 97.93 143.74
CA LEU A 52 29.60 96.73 143.95
C LEU A 52 28.53 96.57 142.85
N GLY A 53 27.93 97.67 142.38
CA GLY A 53 27.03 97.67 141.23
C GLY A 53 27.72 97.24 139.93
N ALA A 54 28.91 97.77 139.66
CA ALA A 54 29.74 97.40 138.51
C ALA A 54 30.18 95.93 138.58
N LEU A 55 30.59 95.43 139.75
CA LEU A 55 31.02 94.04 139.94
C LEU A 55 29.83 93.06 139.85
N ARG A 56 28.65 93.45 140.35
CA ARG A 56 27.40 92.69 140.18
C ARG A 56 26.98 92.61 138.71
N LYS A 57 27.08 93.72 137.98
CA LYS A 57 26.84 93.77 136.52
C LYS A 57 27.86 92.90 135.77
N ALA A 58 29.15 92.99 136.10
CA ALA A 58 30.19 92.14 135.51
C ALA A 58 29.95 90.64 135.78
N HIS A 59 29.46 90.27 136.97
CA HIS A 59 29.05 88.89 137.25
C HIS A 59 27.81 88.46 136.44
N GLU A 60 26.86 89.35 136.20
CA GLU A 60 25.66 89.06 135.42
C GLU A 60 25.99 88.95 133.92
N ASP A 61 26.84 89.84 133.39
CA ASP A 61 27.34 89.79 132.02
C ASP A 61 28.29 88.58 131.82
N HIS A 62 29.09 88.20 132.82
CA HIS A 62 29.84 86.94 132.79
C HIS A 62 28.91 85.71 132.84
N ARG A 63 27.82 85.73 133.62
CA ARG A 63 26.82 84.66 133.63
C ARG A 63 26.13 84.55 132.26
N ARG A 64 25.75 85.67 131.64
CA ARG A 64 25.23 85.72 130.26
C ARG A 64 26.25 85.17 129.25
N ALA A 65 27.52 85.53 129.37
CA ALA A 65 28.59 85.00 128.51
C ALA A 65 28.79 83.49 128.69
N MET A 66 28.72 82.97 129.93
CA MET A 66 28.79 81.53 130.21
C MET A 66 27.55 80.78 129.71
N GLN A 67 26.36 81.39 129.75
CA GLN A 67 25.14 80.84 129.15
C GLN A 67 25.25 80.80 127.63
N ALA A 68 25.61 81.91 126.98
CA ALA A 68 25.82 81.96 125.53
C ALA A 68 26.95 81.02 125.05
N LEU A 69 28.01 80.83 125.86
CA LEU A 69 29.07 79.85 125.57
C LEU A 69 28.58 78.41 125.70
N ASN A 70 27.69 78.11 126.65
CA ASN A 70 27.09 76.79 126.76
C ASN A 70 26.06 76.55 125.65
N GLU A 71 25.24 77.54 125.30
CA GLU A 71 24.34 77.49 124.14
C GLU A 71 25.12 77.28 122.83
N GLN A 72 26.26 77.97 122.65
CA GLN A 72 27.15 77.76 121.51
C GLN A 72 27.79 76.36 121.53
N LYS A 73 28.18 75.85 122.71
CA LYS A 73 28.70 74.49 122.86
C LYS A 73 27.63 73.45 122.52
N ASP A 74 26.41 73.61 123.04
CA ASP A 74 25.30 72.69 122.81
C ASP A 74 24.89 72.71 121.32
N ALA A 75 24.91 73.88 120.67
CA ALA A 75 24.72 74.01 119.22
C ALA A 75 25.86 73.35 118.41
N LEU A 76 27.13 73.47 118.84
CA LEU A 76 28.26 72.76 118.22
C LEU A 76 28.18 71.25 118.43
N GLN A 77 27.65 70.77 119.57
CA GLN A 77 27.39 69.35 119.78
C GLN A 77 26.23 68.86 118.89
N GLN A 78 25.17 69.65 118.70
CA GLN A 78 24.11 69.34 117.73
C GLN A 78 24.64 69.29 116.29
N GLN A 79 25.48 70.25 115.89
CA GLN A 79 26.13 70.22 114.57
C GLN A 79 27.08 69.03 114.42
N GLY A 80 27.76 68.59 115.49
CA GLY A 80 28.57 67.37 115.49
C GLY A 80 27.73 66.13 115.16
N VAL A 81 26.61 65.95 115.85
CA VAL A 81 25.66 64.84 115.57
C VAL A 81 25.03 64.95 114.19
N GLU A 82 24.70 66.17 113.72
CA GLU A 82 24.15 66.40 112.38
C GLU A 82 25.18 66.14 111.25
N LEU A 83 26.48 66.27 111.55
CA LEU A 83 27.56 65.89 110.64
C LEU A 83 27.82 64.37 110.68
N GLU A 84 27.81 63.76 111.85
CA GLU A 84 27.94 62.30 112.04
C GLU A 84 26.83 61.54 111.30
N VAL A 85 25.57 61.97 111.44
CA VAL A 85 24.44 61.42 110.67
C VAL A 85 24.59 61.67 109.15
N ARG A 86 25.19 62.79 108.73
CA ARG A 86 25.49 63.02 107.31
C ARG A 86 26.64 62.17 106.78
N GLU A 87 27.60 61.82 107.62
CA GLU A 87 28.71 60.91 107.28
C GLU A 87 28.20 59.46 107.13
N GLU A 88 27.28 59.03 108.01
CA GLU A 88 26.52 57.78 107.83
C GLU A 88 25.66 57.83 106.54
N GLU A 89 24.93 58.92 106.30
CA GLU A 89 24.12 59.10 105.08
C GLU A 89 24.96 59.13 103.78
N LEU A 90 26.20 59.62 103.83
CA LEU A 90 27.11 59.64 102.68
C LEU A 90 27.76 58.28 102.44
N THR A 91 28.27 57.62 103.50
CA THR A 91 28.86 56.29 103.38
C THR A 91 27.85 55.24 102.93
N ASN A 92 26.59 55.31 103.39
CA ASN A 92 25.52 54.46 102.85
C ASN A 92 25.28 54.71 101.35
N ARG A 93 25.24 55.98 100.89
CA ARG A 93 25.11 56.31 99.46
C ARG A 93 26.34 55.89 98.63
N GLU A 94 27.54 55.92 99.21
CA GLU A 94 28.75 55.40 98.55
C GLU A 94 28.67 53.87 98.35
N VAL A 95 28.12 53.13 99.31
CA VAL A 95 27.83 51.70 99.16
C VAL A 95 26.75 51.45 98.10
N GLU A 96 25.61 52.17 98.14
CA GLU A 96 24.57 52.07 97.10
C GLU A 96 25.13 52.37 95.69
N LEU A 97 26.01 53.36 95.55
CA LEU A 97 26.68 53.69 94.30
C LEU A 97 27.68 52.63 93.87
N ALA A 98 28.36 51.95 94.79
CA ALA A 98 29.24 50.82 94.49
C ALA A 98 28.45 49.60 94.01
N GLU A 99 27.34 49.25 94.68
CA GLU A 99 26.46 48.17 94.26
C GLU A 99 25.82 48.45 92.88
N MET A 100 25.35 49.68 92.65
CA MET A 100 24.82 50.07 91.33
C MET A 100 25.89 49.97 90.23
N ARG A 101 27.13 50.40 90.49
CA ARG A 101 28.25 50.23 89.52
C ARG A 101 28.48 48.76 89.20
N GLN A 102 28.54 47.89 90.21
CA GLN A 102 28.71 46.45 90.01
C GLN A 102 27.55 45.84 89.19
N GLN A 103 26.31 46.28 89.41
CA GLN A 103 25.16 45.86 88.59
C GLN A 103 25.23 46.37 87.15
N PHE A 104 25.78 47.56 86.90
CA PHE A 104 26.02 48.06 85.55
C PHE A 104 27.13 47.26 84.84
N GLU A 105 28.28 47.03 85.49
CA GLU A 105 29.39 46.22 84.95
C GLU A 105 28.93 44.78 84.60
N GLN A 106 28.11 44.17 85.46
CA GLN A 106 27.49 42.87 85.17
C GLN A 106 26.58 42.92 83.94
N ARG A 107 25.74 43.96 83.82
CA ARG A 107 24.85 44.13 82.65
C ARG A 107 25.60 44.43 81.37
N GLU A 108 26.69 45.19 81.42
CA GLU A 108 27.57 45.44 80.26
C GLU A 108 28.22 44.14 79.80
N MET A 109 28.74 43.31 80.73
CA MET A 109 29.26 41.98 80.39
C MET A 109 28.19 41.07 79.76
N ASP A 110 26.98 41.05 80.32
CA ASP A 110 25.82 40.32 79.79
C ASP A 110 25.46 40.77 78.36
N ILE A 111 25.50 42.07 78.09
CA ILE A 111 25.24 42.65 76.77
C ILE A 111 26.34 42.27 75.78
N VAL A 112 27.62 42.32 76.17
CA VAL A 112 28.75 41.91 75.32
C VAL A 112 28.71 40.40 74.98
N GLN A 113 28.33 39.55 75.95
CA GLN A 113 28.12 38.12 75.71
C GLN A 113 26.93 37.88 74.74
N ARG A 114 25.83 38.63 74.89
CA ARG A 114 24.69 38.53 73.97
C ARG A 114 25.03 39.06 72.57
N ALA A 115 25.83 40.12 72.45
CA ALA A 115 26.27 40.69 71.17
C ALA A 115 27.12 39.68 70.38
N SER A 116 28.17 39.12 71.00
CA SER A 116 28.99 38.07 70.38
C SER A 116 28.18 36.79 70.09
N GLY A 117 27.19 36.45 70.93
CA GLY A 117 26.23 35.38 70.66
C GLY A 117 25.25 35.65 69.51
N LEU A 118 25.04 36.91 69.13
CA LEU A 118 24.28 37.31 67.94
C LEU A 118 25.18 37.31 66.69
N GLU A 119 26.39 37.84 66.77
CA GLU A 119 27.42 37.81 65.71
C GLU A 119 27.73 36.36 65.27
N GLN A 120 27.82 35.41 66.22
CA GLN A 120 27.96 33.98 65.96
C GLN A 120 26.71 33.31 65.34
N ARG A 121 25.54 33.97 65.39
CA ARG A 121 24.32 33.51 64.70
C ARG A 121 24.19 34.15 63.32
N GLU A 122 24.53 35.42 63.19
CA GLU A 122 24.56 36.16 61.93
C GLU A 122 25.55 35.55 60.94
N SER A 123 26.78 35.25 61.38
CA SER A 123 27.78 34.52 60.58
C SER A 123 27.32 33.11 60.17
N LYS A 124 26.59 32.40 61.04
CA LYS A 124 25.99 31.09 60.69
C LYS A 124 24.87 31.23 59.66
N LEU A 125 23.96 32.19 59.86
CA LEU A 125 22.88 32.48 58.91
C LEU A 125 23.42 32.91 57.54
N ALA A 126 24.50 33.70 57.50
CA ALA A 126 25.19 34.04 56.25
C ALA A 126 25.73 32.79 55.54
N SER A 127 26.45 31.91 56.26
CA SER A 127 26.94 30.65 55.67
C SER A 127 25.83 29.69 55.23
N GLN A 128 24.67 29.73 55.89
CA GLN A 128 23.48 28.96 55.48
C GLN A 128 22.80 29.57 54.25
N ALA A 129 22.73 30.90 54.14
CA ALA A 129 22.21 31.59 52.96
C ALA A 129 23.09 31.32 51.73
N GLU A 130 24.41 31.44 51.85
CA GLU A 130 25.37 31.11 50.78
C GLU A 130 25.24 29.63 50.35
N SER A 131 25.09 28.71 51.30
CA SER A 131 24.88 27.28 50.99
C SER A 131 23.53 27.01 50.31
N LEU A 132 22.49 27.80 50.59
CA LEU A 132 21.18 27.69 49.93
C LEU A 132 21.22 28.28 48.51
N GLU A 133 21.89 29.42 48.31
CA GLU A 133 22.11 30.04 46.99
C GLU A 133 22.88 29.09 46.05
N GLN A 134 23.91 28.40 46.57
CA GLN A 134 24.62 27.36 45.84
C GLN A 134 23.72 26.16 45.48
N GLN A 135 22.81 25.74 46.37
CA GLN A 135 21.86 24.66 46.09
C GLN A 135 20.78 25.08 45.07
N GLU A 136 20.28 26.32 45.14
CA GLU A 136 19.32 26.86 44.18
C GLU A 136 19.92 26.94 42.77
N ALA A 137 21.16 27.42 42.65
CA ALA A 137 21.91 27.42 41.39
C ALA A 137 22.19 26.00 40.84
N GLU A 138 22.48 25.02 41.70
CA GLU A 138 22.64 23.63 41.27
C GLU A 138 21.30 23.03 40.79
N ILE A 139 20.20 23.31 41.50
CA ILE A 139 18.85 22.87 41.12
C ILE A 139 18.44 23.50 39.77
N GLU A 140 18.74 24.79 39.54
CA GLU A 140 18.48 25.43 38.24
C GLU A 140 19.29 24.76 37.12
N SER A 141 20.59 24.54 37.33
CA SER A 141 21.47 23.87 36.36
C SER A 141 20.97 22.46 36.00
N ARG A 142 20.60 21.66 37.00
CA ARG A 142 20.00 20.33 36.82
C ARG A 142 18.66 20.39 36.11
N SER A 143 17.82 21.39 36.41
CA SER A 143 16.54 21.63 35.73
C SER A 143 16.74 21.95 34.24
N GLN A 144 17.69 22.82 33.91
CA GLN A 144 18.06 23.11 32.51
C GLN A 144 18.63 21.88 31.79
N GLU A 145 19.39 21.01 32.46
CA GLU A 145 19.87 19.75 31.87
C GLU A 145 18.72 18.77 31.58
N VAL A 146 17.77 18.62 32.51
CA VAL A 146 16.56 17.80 32.32
C VAL A 146 15.71 18.33 31.16
N GLN A 147 15.52 19.65 31.05
CA GLN A 147 14.81 20.25 29.91
C GLN A 147 15.49 19.98 28.57
N ARG A 148 16.82 20.00 28.50
CA ARG A 148 17.57 19.62 27.29
C ARG A 148 17.38 18.15 26.93
N LYS A 149 17.41 17.24 27.92
CA LYS A 149 17.16 15.81 27.72
C LYS A 149 15.73 15.51 27.27
N ILE A 150 14.73 16.24 27.79
CA ILE A 150 13.35 16.14 27.31
C ILE A 150 13.27 16.56 25.83
N ALA A 151 13.81 17.73 25.47
CA ALA A 151 13.81 18.21 24.09
C ALA A 151 14.58 17.29 23.12
N GLU A 152 15.63 16.61 23.59
CA GLU A 152 16.34 15.59 22.81
C GLU A 152 15.48 14.33 22.61
N LEU A 153 14.81 13.84 23.66
CA LEU A 153 13.90 12.69 23.57
C LEU A 153 12.69 12.99 22.67
N ASP A 154 12.12 14.19 22.74
CA ASP A 154 11.05 14.64 21.84
C ASP A 154 11.52 14.65 20.37
N ALA A 155 12.75 15.09 20.11
CA ALA A 155 13.34 15.05 18.78
C ALA A 155 13.61 13.62 18.28
N GLN A 156 14.05 12.71 19.17
CA GLN A 156 14.22 11.29 18.87
C GLN A 156 12.86 10.62 18.58
N LEU A 157 11.83 10.88 19.39
CA LEU A 157 10.47 10.40 19.18
C LEU A 157 9.89 10.89 17.84
N ALA A 158 10.03 12.19 17.53
CA ALA A 158 9.62 12.73 16.22
C ALA A 158 10.37 12.07 15.05
N GLY A 159 11.65 11.73 15.24
CA GLY A 159 12.45 10.96 14.29
C GLY A 159 11.95 9.52 14.10
N ILE A 160 11.54 8.85 15.18
CA ILE A 160 10.94 7.50 15.15
C ILE A 160 9.56 7.53 14.47
N THR A 161 8.68 8.46 14.84
CA THR A 161 7.37 8.65 14.20
C THR A 161 7.51 8.90 12.70
N ARG A 162 8.49 9.73 12.31
CA ARG A 162 8.81 9.95 10.89
C ARG A 162 9.28 8.68 10.18
N ARG A 163 10.19 7.92 10.78
CA ARG A 163 10.66 6.63 10.22
C ARG A 163 9.52 5.63 10.09
N LYS A 164 8.58 5.57 11.04
CA LYS A 164 7.37 4.75 10.95
C LYS A 164 6.54 5.12 9.72
N GLY A 165 6.25 6.42 9.53
CA GLY A 165 5.51 6.92 8.35
C GLY A 165 6.30 6.90 7.03
N GLU A 166 7.61 6.60 7.05
CA GLU A 166 8.42 6.30 5.88
C GLU A 166 8.41 4.78 5.59
N LEU A 167 8.36 3.92 6.62
CA LEU A 167 8.19 2.47 6.48
C LEU A 167 6.77 2.09 6.01
N GLU A 168 5.72 2.68 6.58
CA GLU A 168 4.31 2.46 6.16
C GLU A 168 4.09 2.76 4.67
N LYS A 169 4.85 3.70 4.11
CA LYS A 169 4.83 4.02 2.67
C LYS A 169 5.62 3.02 1.83
N LEU A 170 6.73 2.51 2.35
CA LEU A 170 7.51 1.46 1.67
C LEU A 170 6.74 0.13 1.66
N GLU A 171 5.99 -0.16 2.72
CA GLU A 171 5.08 -1.31 2.82
C GLU A 171 3.96 -1.23 1.75
N GLU A 172 3.27 -0.09 1.65
CA GLU A 172 2.28 0.17 0.59
C GLU A 172 2.91 0.14 -0.82
N GLU A 173 4.10 0.72 -1.01
CA GLU A 173 4.84 0.63 -2.28
C GLU A 173 5.28 -0.80 -2.65
N ILE A 174 5.52 -1.67 -1.67
CA ILE A 174 5.85 -3.08 -1.87
C ILE A 174 4.57 -3.86 -2.21
N LYS A 175 3.48 -3.65 -1.48
CA LYS A 175 2.18 -4.26 -1.76
C LYS A 175 1.72 -3.98 -3.20
N GLN A 176 1.76 -2.72 -3.63
CA GLN A 176 1.44 -2.35 -5.01
C GLN A 176 2.46 -2.85 -6.05
N LYS A 177 3.64 -3.34 -5.66
CA LYS A 177 4.56 -4.02 -6.60
C LYS A 177 4.20 -5.50 -6.72
N ILE A 178 3.88 -6.16 -5.61
CA ILE A 178 3.38 -7.54 -5.58
C ILE A 178 2.10 -7.66 -6.42
N GLU A 179 1.09 -6.80 -6.18
CA GLU A 179 -0.16 -6.80 -6.95
C GLU A 179 0.07 -6.64 -8.48
N ARG A 180 1.08 -5.85 -8.89
CA ARG A 180 1.47 -5.69 -10.30
C ARG A 180 2.25 -6.88 -10.86
N GLU A 181 2.99 -7.59 -10.02
CA GLU A 181 3.75 -8.80 -10.38
C GLU A 181 2.81 -10.02 -10.47
N ASP A 182 1.80 -10.10 -9.61
CA ASP A 182 0.68 -11.06 -9.72
C ASP A 182 -0.16 -10.81 -10.98
N GLU A 183 -0.52 -9.55 -11.26
CA GLU A 183 -1.18 -9.17 -12.52
C GLU A 183 -0.35 -9.54 -13.76
N ALA A 184 0.97 -9.33 -13.71
CA ALA A 184 1.87 -9.69 -14.80
C ALA A 184 1.99 -11.20 -14.97
N SER A 185 2.04 -11.95 -13.86
CA SER A 185 2.11 -13.41 -13.84
C SER A 185 0.86 -14.03 -14.45
N ARG A 186 -0.34 -13.59 -14.03
CA ARG A 186 -1.63 -14.04 -14.61
C ARG A 186 -1.72 -13.76 -16.12
N LYS A 187 -1.25 -12.60 -16.58
CA LYS A 187 -1.21 -12.25 -18.02
C LYS A 187 -0.22 -13.13 -18.80
N LEU A 188 0.88 -13.55 -18.17
CA LEU A 188 1.88 -14.43 -18.77
C LEU A 188 1.38 -15.88 -18.81
N GLU A 189 0.65 -16.32 -17.79
CA GLU A 189 0.00 -17.64 -17.71
C GLU A 189 -1.09 -17.79 -18.80
N LEU A 190 -1.99 -16.82 -18.94
CA LEU A 190 -2.95 -16.76 -20.06
C LEU A 190 -2.27 -16.79 -21.43
N ALA A 191 -1.16 -16.05 -21.60
CA ALA A 191 -0.40 -16.06 -22.85
C ALA A 191 0.30 -17.43 -23.12
N ILE A 192 0.60 -18.22 -22.07
CA ILE A 192 1.07 -19.60 -22.22
C ILE A 192 -0.08 -20.50 -22.70
N GLU A 193 -1.28 -20.36 -22.14
CA GLU A 193 -2.46 -21.12 -22.59
C GLU A 193 -2.84 -20.82 -24.04
N GLU A 194 -2.83 -19.55 -24.46
CA GLU A 194 -3.01 -19.13 -25.85
C GLU A 194 -1.96 -19.76 -26.79
N LEU A 195 -0.69 -19.74 -26.39
CA LEU A 195 0.40 -20.37 -27.15
C LEU A 195 0.28 -21.89 -27.21
N GLU A 196 -0.17 -22.55 -26.14
CA GLU A 196 -0.48 -23.97 -26.16
C GLU A 196 -1.63 -24.30 -27.11
N GLN A 197 -2.73 -23.55 -27.07
CA GLN A 197 -3.86 -23.75 -27.97
C GLN A 197 -3.43 -23.55 -29.43
N ALA A 198 -2.71 -22.47 -29.74
CA ALA A 198 -2.17 -22.23 -31.08
C ALA A 198 -1.24 -23.37 -31.54
N ARG A 199 -0.46 -23.97 -30.62
CA ARG A 199 0.41 -25.12 -30.88
C ARG A 199 -0.38 -26.42 -31.10
N ARG A 200 -1.48 -26.65 -30.38
CA ARG A 200 -2.41 -27.78 -30.61
C ARG A 200 -3.05 -27.65 -32.00
N GLU A 201 -3.59 -26.48 -32.33
CA GLU A 201 -4.16 -26.19 -33.66
C GLU A 201 -3.14 -26.38 -34.79
N MET A 202 -1.89 -25.96 -34.61
CA MET A 202 -0.84 -26.21 -35.59
C MET A 202 -0.57 -27.72 -35.77
N GLY A 203 -0.52 -28.49 -34.69
CA GLY A 203 -0.40 -29.95 -34.77
C GLY A 203 -1.56 -30.62 -35.51
N GLU A 204 -2.79 -30.14 -35.34
CA GLU A 204 -3.95 -30.60 -36.13
C GLU A 204 -3.86 -30.21 -37.60
N LYS A 205 -3.40 -28.98 -37.89
CA LYS A 205 -3.19 -28.49 -39.27
C LYS A 205 -2.09 -29.30 -39.97
N ASP A 206 -0.99 -29.60 -39.30
CA ASP A 206 0.10 -30.43 -39.81
C ASP A 206 -0.35 -31.89 -40.05
N ALA A 207 -1.08 -32.48 -39.10
CA ALA A 207 -1.66 -33.82 -39.26
C ALA A 207 -2.67 -33.89 -40.44
N ARG A 208 -3.44 -32.81 -40.66
CA ARG A 208 -4.35 -32.68 -41.80
C ARG A 208 -3.62 -32.48 -43.12
N VAL A 209 -2.51 -31.74 -43.14
CA VAL A 209 -1.64 -31.63 -44.33
C VAL A 209 -1.07 -32.99 -44.71
N GLU A 210 -0.59 -33.77 -43.74
CA GLU A 210 -0.04 -35.10 -44.01
C GLU A 210 -1.10 -36.11 -44.45
N ALA A 211 -2.32 -36.05 -43.88
CA ALA A 211 -3.46 -36.84 -44.36
C ALA A 211 -3.83 -36.49 -45.82
N LEU A 212 -3.86 -35.20 -46.18
CA LEU A 212 -4.10 -34.74 -47.55
C LEU A 212 -2.95 -35.12 -48.50
N SER A 213 -1.71 -35.14 -48.01
CA SER A 213 -0.53 -35.63 -48.74
C SER A 213 -0.70 -37.10 -49.13
N VAL A 214 -1.07 -37.96 -48.17
CA VAL A 214 -1.34 -39.39 -48.41
C VAL A 214 -2.54 -39.60 -49.36
N GLU A 215 -3.58 -38.75 -49.28
CA GLU A 215 -4.72 -38.81 -50.21
C GLU A 215 -4.36 -38.36 -51.64
N MET A 216 -3.55 -37.32 -51.79
CA MET A 216 -2.96 -36.92 -53.08
C MET A 216 -2.09 -38.02 -53.67
N ASP A 217 -1.26 -38.68 -52.85
CA ASP A 217 -0.39 -39.76 -53.29
C ASP A 217 -1.18 -41.00 -53.76
N LYS A 218 -2.33 -41.25 -53.14
CA LYS A 218 -3.31 -42.28 -53.54
C LYS A 218 -4.05 -41.92 -54.83
N LEU A 219 -4.51 -40.67 -54.97
CA LEU A 219 -5.15 -40.16 -56.19
C LEU A 219 -4.17 -40.15 -57.37
N SER A 220 -2.92 -39.78 -57.15
CA SER A 220 -1.83 -39.85 -58.13
C SER A 220 -1.65 -41.27 -58.66
N LYS A 221 -1.58 -42.27 -57.77
CA LYS A 221 -1.52 -43.71 -58.15
C LYS A 221 -2.76 -44.18 -58.90
N GLN A 222 -3.96 -43.68 -58.57
CA GLN A 222 -5.18 -43.96 -59.32
C GLN A 222 -5.18 -43.30 -60.73
N HIS A 223 -4.63 -42.09 -60.87
CA HIS A 223 -4.44 -41.45 -62.16
C HIS A 223 -3.40 -42.18 -63.02
N GLU A 224 -2.32 -42.69 -62.44
CA GLU A 224 -1.33 -43.51 -63.17
C GLU A 224 -1.94 -44.85 -63.63
N GLN A 225 -2.72 -45.52 -62.77
CA GLN A 225 -3.45 -46.74 -63.12
C GLN A 225 -4.46 -46.51 -64.25
N THR A 226 -5.33 -45.51 -64.11
CA THR A 226 -6.34 -45.19 -65.14
C THR A 226 -5.70 -44.72 -66.45
N ALA A 227 -4.56 -44.02 -66.41
CA ALA A 227 -3.79 -43.69 -67.61
C ALA A 227 -3.19 -44.92 -68.29
N ALA A 228 -2.70 -45.91 -67.52
CA ALA A 228 -2.22 -47.19 -68.06
C ALA A 228 -3.36 -48.03 -68.67
N GLU A 229 -4.53 -48.06 -68.04
CA GLU A 229 -5.74 -48.67 -68.59
C GLU A 229 -6.20 -47.98 -69.87
N LEU A 230 -6.23 -46.64 -69.91
CA LEU A 230 -6.59 -45.87 -71.10
C LEU A 230 -5.61 -46.13 -72.25
N LYS A 231 -4.30 -46.22 -71.96
CA LYS A 231 -3.26 -46.59 -72.93
C LYS A 231 -3.43 -48.02 -73.48
N SER A 232 -3.90 -48.95 -72.64
CA SER A 232 -4.28 -50.32 -73.02
C SER A 232 -5.57 -50.36 -73.86
N ALA A 233 -6.55 -49.50 -73.55
CA ALA A 233 -7.76 -49.34 -74.36
C ALA A 233 -7.45 -48.76 -75.74
N VAL A 234 -6.60 -47.71 -75.81
CA VAL A 234 -6.16 -47.10 -77.09
C VAL A 234 -5.38 -48.08 -77.96
N SER A 235 -4.52 -48.93 -77.39
CA SER A 235 -3.81 -49.94 -78.19
C SER A 235 -4.75 -51.03 -78.73
N LYS A 236 -5.75 -51.46 -77.95
CA LYS A 236 -6.80 -52.38 -78.39
C LYS A 236 -7.70 -51.76 -79.47
N LEU A 237 -8.03 -50.47 -79.36
CA LEU A 237 -8.79 -49.73 -80.36
C LEU A 237 -8.01 -49.60 -81.68
N ARG A 238 -6.70 -49.28 -81.63
CA ARG A 238 -5.84 -49.33 -82.83
C ARG A 238 -5.74 -50.73 -83.45
N GLY A 239 -5.71 -51.79 -82.64
CA GLY A 239 -5.79 -53.16 -83.15
C GLY A 239 -7.06 -53.40 -83.95
N ARG A 240 -8.22 -53.02 -83.39
CA ARG A 240 -9.52 -53.10 -84.08
C ARG A 240 -9.62 -52.18 -85.31
N GLU A 241 -8.99 -51.01 -85.28
CA GLU A 241 -8.93 -50.07 -86.41
C GLU A 241 -8.18 -50.69 -87.60
N ILE A 242 -7.07 -51.41 -87.33
CA ILE A 242 -6.34 -52.19 -88.33
C ILE A 242 -7.19 -53.39 -88.82
N GLU A 243 -7.78 -54.18 -87.93
CA GLU A 243 -8.68 -55.29 -88.30
C GLU A 243 -9.86 -54.83 -89.18
N LEU A 244 -10.44 -53.66 -88.88
CA LEU A 244 -11.52 -53.06 -89.67
C LEU A 244 -11.02 -52.53 -91.01
N GLY A 245 -9.82 -51.97 -91.08
CA GLY A 245 -9.17 -51.58 -92.34
C GLY A 245 -8.87 -52.78 -93.24
N GLU A 246 -8.40 -53.89 -92.67
CA GLU A 246 -8.19 -55.16 -93.40
C GLU A 246 -9.52 -55.75 -93.89
N ARG A 247 -10.57 -55.76 -93.05
CA ARG A 247 -11.92 -56.17 -93.46
C ARG A 247 -12.51 -55.25 -94.53
N SER A 248 -12.24 -53.94 -94.48
CA SER A 248 -12.68 -53.00 -95.51
C SER A 248 -12.06 -53.33 -96.87
N LYS A 249 -10.76 -53.61 -96.91
CA LYS A 249 -10.06 -54.05 -98.13
C LYS A 249 -10.59 -55.40 -98.64
N ALA A 250 -10.85 -56.35 -97.74
CA ALA A 250 -11.43 -57.64 -98.11
C ALA A 250 -12.86 -57.50 -98.68
N LEU A 251 -13.64 -56.51 -98.24
CA LEU A 251 -14.94 -56.17 -98.82
C LEU A 251 -14.81 -55.45 -100.17
N GLU A 252 -13.81 -54.58 -100.34
CA GLU A 252 -13.49 -53.91 -101.60
C GLU A 252 -13.05 -54.94 -102.67
N GLU A 253 -12.16 -55.87 -102.32
CA GLU A 253 -11.78 -57.04 -103.11
C GLU A 253 -12.94 -58.00 -103.45
N LEU A 254 -14.00 -58.03 -102.63
CA LEU A 254 -15.20 -58.83 -102.90
C LEU A 254 -16.21 -58.06 -103.78
N ALA A 255 -16.24 -56.73 -103.67
CA ALA A 255 -17.05 -55.86 -104.53
C ALA A 255 -16.50 -55.81 -105.95
N GLU A 256 -15.16 -55.78 -106.14
CA GLU A 256 -14.50 -55.90 -107.44
C GLU A 256 -14.90 -57.23 -108.13
N LYS A 257 -14.75 -58.35 -107.42
CA LYS A 257 -15.15 -59.69 -107.91
C LYS A 257 -16.66 -59.81 -108.16
N ALA A 258 -17.50 -59.07 -107.44
CA ALA A 258 -18.94 -59.01 -107.71
C ALA A 258 -19.23 -58.22 -108.99
N GLY A 259 -18.51 -57.12 -109.24
CA GLY A 259 -18.58 -56.35 -110.49
C GLY A 259 -18.14 -57.16 -111.71
N ASP A 260 -17.06 -57.95 -111.59
CA ASP A 260 -16.64 -58.91 -112.62
C ASP A 260 -17.76 -59.92 -112.95
N ILE A 261 -18.43 -60.46 -111.93
CA ILE A 261 -19.54 -61.40 -112.11
C ILE A 261 -20.78 -60.72 -112.72
N GLU A 262 -21.09 -59.46 -112.38
CA GLU A 262 -22.14 -58.70 -113.05
C GLU A 262 -21.80 -58.39 -114.52
N GLN A 263 -20.53 -58.13 -114.83
CA GLN A 263 -20.02 -57.97 -116.20
C GLN A 263 -20.14 -59.29 -117.00
N GLU A 264 -19.72 -60.43 -116.43
CA GLU A 264 -19.92 -61.76 -117.05
C GLU A 264 -21.40 -62.09 -117.28
N LEU A 265 -22.27 -61.79 -116.31
CA LEU A 265 -23.72 -61.97 -116.45
C LEU A 265 -24.33 -61.06 -117.52
N SER A 266 -23.82 -59.84 -117.68
CA SER A 266 -24.20 -58.91 -118.76
C SER A 266 -23.81 -59.45 -120.13
N ASP A 267 -22.57 -59.92 -120.30
CA ASP A 267 -22.09 -60.48 -121.57
C ASP A 267 -22.81 -61.79 -121.93
N VAL A 268 -23.08 -62.66 -120.94
CA VAL A 268 -23.90 -63.86 -121.13
C VAL A 268 -25.34 -63.49 -121.50
N ARG A 269 -25.92 -62.47 -120.86
CA ARG A 269 -27.26 -61.96 -121.21
C ARG A 269 -27.30 -61.43 -122.64
N GLY A 270 -26.29 -60.68 -123.07
CA GLY A 270 -26.17 -60.22 -124.46
C GLY A 270 -26.12 -61.37 -125.47
N GLN A 271 -25.40 -62.46 -125.16
CA GLN A 271 -25.40 -63.68 -125.98
C GLN A 271 -26.79 -64.36 -126.02
N TYR A 272 -27.54 -64.35 -124.92
CA TYR A 272 -28.93 -64.85 -124.92
C TYR A 272 -29.89 -63.94 -125.70
N GLU A 273 -29.78 -62.62 -125.57
CA GLU A 273 -30.60 -61.66 -126.31
C GLU A 273 -30.32 -61.71 -127.82
N GLN A 274 -29.07 -61.88 -128.25
CA GLN A 274 -28.73 -62.13 -129.67
C GLN A 274 -29.40 -63.42 -130.19
N ARG A 275 -29.33 -64.51 -129.43
CA ARG A 275 -29.98 -65.79 -129.80
C ARG A 275 -31.50 -65.72 -129.77
N LEU A 276 -32.07 -64.86 -128.93
CA LEU A 276 -33.51 -64.55 -128.93
C LEU A 276 -33.90 -63.79 -130.20
N GLY A 277 -33.14 -62.77 -130.62
CA GLY A 277 -33.36 -62.09 -131.89
C GLY A 277 -33.30 -63.05 -133.10
N GLU A 278 -32.39 -64.02 -133.08
CA GLU A 278 -32.31 -65.08 -134.11
C GLU A 278 -33.54 -66.02 -134.10
N THR A 279 -34.13 -66.34 -132.94
CA THR A 279 -35.35 -67.14 -132.88
C THR A 279 -36.60 -66.32 -133.22
N GLU A 280 -36.69 -65.06 -132.80
CA GLU A 280 -37.79 -64.14 -133.12
C GLU A 280 -37.85 -63.81 -134.62
N ALA A 281 -36.71 -63.55 -135.26
CA ALA A 281 -36.62 -63.36 -136.72
C ALA A 281 -36.98 -64.63 -137.53
N ASN A 282 -37.08 -65.79 -136.89
CA ASN A 282 -37.63 -67.02 -137.49
C ASN A 282 -39.09 -67.26 -137.08
N LEU A 283 -39.48 -66.84 -135.87
CA LEU A 283 -40.84 -66.89 -135.38
C LEU A 283 -41.77 -65.96 -136.19
N ASP A 284 -41.32 -64.76 -136.55
CA ASP A 284 -42.13 -63.80 -137.32
C ASP A 284 -42.41 -64.30 -138.75
N LYS A 285 -41.49 -65.04 -139.36
CA LYS A 285 -41.72 -65.75 -140.64
C LYS A 285 -42.81 -66.82 -140.51
N MET A 286 -42.95 -67.45 -139.34
CA MET A 286 -44.07 -68.36 -139.04
C MET A 286 -45.36 -67.60 -138.68
N LYS A 287 -45.28 -66.48 -137.96
CA LYS A 287 -46.44 -65.64 -137.65
C LYS A 287 -47.10 -65.10 -138.92
N GLU A 288 -46.33 -64.67 -139.93
CA GLU A 288 -46.88 -64.19 -141.21
C GLU A 288 -47.67 -65.28 -141.98
N GLN A 289 -47.33 -66.56 -141.77
CA GLN A 289 -48.14 -67.68 -142.25
C GLN A 289 -49.40 -67.87 -141.39
N LEU A 290 -49.27 -67.84 -140.05
CA LEU A 290 -50.37 -68.09 -139.10
C LEU A 290 -51.44 -66.97 -139.06
N THR A 291 -51.05 -65.71 -139.23
CA THR A 291 -51.98 -64.57 -139.22
C THR A 291 -52.98 -64.59 -140.38
N ARG A 292 -52.71 -65.37 -141.43
CA ARG A 292 -53.66 -65.60 -142.54
C ARG A 292 -54.80 -66.55 -142.15
N GLU A 293 -54.59 -67.44 -141.18
CA GLU A 293 -55.62 -68.38 -140.72
C GLU A 293 -56.45 -67.83 -139.56
N GLN A 294 -55.83 -67.09 -138.62
CA GLN A 294 -56.48 -66.72 -137.37
C GLN A 294 -57.49 -65.56 -137.46
N GLN A 295 -57.44 -64.72 -138.51
CA GLN A 295 -58.42 -63.63 -138.70
C GLN A 295 -59.88 -64.10 -138.91
N VAL A 296 -60.11 -65.40 -139.14
CA VAL A 296 -61.44 -66.00 -139.35
C VAL A 296 -62.15 -66.37 -138.03
N SER A 297 -61.45 -66.31 -136.89
CA SER A 297 -61.95 -66.87 -135.61
C SER A 297 -62.86 -65.93 -134.80
N THR A 298 -62.36 -65.33 -133.71
CA THR A 298 -63.19 -64.70 -132.68
C THR A 298 -62.43 -63.62 -131.91
N GLY A 299 -62.96 -62.43 -131.58
CA GLY A 299 -64.28 -61.86 -131.92
C GLY A 299 -65.40 -62.06 -130.90
N LEU A 300 -65.20 -62.81 -129.80
CA LEU A 300 -66.31 -63.21 -128.90
C LEU A 300 -66.03 -63.21 -127.38
N ARG A 301 -64.85 -62.83 -126.88
CA ARG A 301 -64.48 -63.02 -125.45
C ARG A 301 -63.73 -61.85 -124.82
N ALA A 302 -64.40 -60.71 -124.67
CA ALA A 302 -63.88 -59.52 -123.96
C ALA A 302 -64.98 -58.93 -123.04
N GLN A 303 -65.35 -59.64 -121.96
CA GLN A 303 -66.54 -59.26 -121.16
C GLN A 303 -66.58 -59.74 -119.68
N ILE A 304 -65.45 -60.09 -119.04
CA ILE A 304 -65.47 -60.60 -117.65
C ILE A 304 -64.26 -60.05 -116.84
N GLU A 305 -64.17 -58.74 -116.63
CA GLU A 305 -62.98 -58.10 -116.01
C GLU A 305 -63.24 -56.78 -115.24
N SER A 306 -64.37 -56.61 -114.53
CA SER A 306 -64.63 -55.34 -113.82
C SER A 306 -65.63 -55.42 -112.65
N LEU A 307 -65.31 -56.11 -111.54
CA LEU A 307 -66.23 -56.17 -110.39
C LEU A 307 -65.63 -56.27 -108.96
N GLU A 308 -64.32 -56.13 -108.75
CA GLU A 308 -63.70 -56.28 -107.42
C GLU A 308 -62.81 -55.09 -106.99
N GLN A 309 -63.42 -54.01 -106.49
CA GLN A 309 -62.74 -53.08 -105.57
C GLN A 309 -63.76 -52.26 -104.74
N GLN A 310 -63.67 -52.32 -103.40
CA GLN A 310 -64.62 -51.67 -102.49
C GLN A 310 -63.99 -51.37 -101.11
N GLN A 311 -64.50 -50.31 -100.46
CA GLN A 311 -64.35 -49.89 -99.04
C GLN A 311 -63.04 -49.21 -98.55
N GLY A 312 -63.25 -48.20 -97.67
CA GLY A 312 -62.34 -47.85 -96.57
C GLY A 312 -62.02 -46.36 -96.37
N LEU A 313 -62.66 -45.69 -95.37
CA LEU A 313 -62.13 -44.68 -94.41
C LEU A 313 -63.25 -43.84 -93.73
N GLU A 314 -62.89 -43.06 -92.69
CA GLU A 314 -63.81 -42.59 -91.62
C GLU A 314 -63.93 -41.06 -91.40
N SER A 315 -65.01 -40.68 -90.72
CA SER A 315 -65.27 -39.51 -89.85
C SER A 315 -64.51 -38.17 -89.99
N ASP A 316 -65.27 -37.06 -90.11
CA ASP A 316 -64.94 -35.79 -89.42
C ASP A 316 -66.14 -34.82 -89.26
N ALA A 317 -66.00 -33.85 -88.34
CA ALA A 317 -66.66 -32.54 -88.21
C ALA A 317 -68.14 -32.37 -87.75
N ARG A 318 -68.37 -31.16 -87.19
CA ARG A 318 -69.63 -30.37 -87.14
C ARG A 318 -70.65 -30.50 -85.98
N VAL A 319 -70.25 -30.86 -84.76
CA VAL A 319 -71.09 -30.71 -83.54
C VAL A 319 -70.63 -29.58 -82.59
N VAL A 320 -69.38 -29.13 -82.69
CA VAL A 320 -68.70 -28.25 -81.71
C VAL A 320 -69.26 -26.80 -81.63
N GLU A 321 -69.87 -26.28 -82.70
CA GLU A 321 -70.13 -24.84 -82.87
C GLU A 321 -71.14 -24.23 -81.88
N LEU A 322 -72.11 -25.00 -81.37
CA LEU A 322 -73.31 -24.47 -80.71
C LEU A 322 -73.31 -24.54 -79.17
N GLN A 323 -72.23 -25.00 -78.53
CA GLN A 323 -72.18 -25.17 -77.07
C GLN A 323 -71.41 -24.06 -76.30
N SER A 324 -70.61 -23.22 -76.96
CA SER A 324 -69.73 -22.26 -76.27
C SER A 324 -70.43 -20.97 -75.80
N GLN A 325 -71.44 -20.49 -76.51
CA GLN A 325 -71.97 -19.12 -76.35
C GLN A 325 -73.02 -18.93 -75.24
N LEU A 326 -73.34 -19.98 -74.46
CA LEU A 326 -74.37 -19.94 -73.42
C LEU A 326 -73.83 -20.06 -71.98
N SER A 327 -72.66 -20.65 -71.76
CA SER A 327 -72.07 -20.82 -70.42
C SER A 327 -71.46 -19.52 -69.87
N GLU A 328 -70.78 -18.75 -70.72
CA GLU A 328 -70.01 -17.56 -70.35
C GLU A 328 -70.86 -16.45 -69.69
N ARG A 329 -72.14 -16.35 -70.07
CA ARG A 329 -73.08 -15.37 -69.49
C ARG A 329 -73.66 -15.76 -68.13
N GLN A 330 -73.58 -17.04 -67.75
CA GLN A 330 -74.11 -17.53 -66.47
C GLN A 330 -73.13 -17.25 -65.33
N GLN A 331 -71.84 -17.51 -65.57
CA GLN A 331 -70.76 -17.48 -64.57
C GLN A 331 -70.49 -16.10 -63.95
N GLN A 332 -70.83 -15.01 -64.65
CA GLN A 332 -70.52 -13.63 -64.23
C GLN A 332 -71.50 -13.05 -63.19
N LEU A 333 -72.56 -13.76 -62.81
CA LEU A 333 -73.52 -13.27 -61.81
C LEU A 333 -73.20 -13.77 -60.38
N ASP A 334 -72.77 -15.04 -60.26
CA ASP A 334 -72.57 -15.69 -58.95
C ASP A 334 -71.36 -15.11 -58.18
N GLU A 335 -70.31 -14.69 -58.89
CA GLU A 335 -69.08 -14.14 -58.29
C GLU A 335 -69.32 -12.81 -57.53
N ALA A 336 -70.38 -12.07 -57.89
CA ALA A 336 -70.69 -10.78 -57.27
C ALA A 336 -71.32 -10.92 -55.87
N ILE A 337 -72.00 -12.03 -55.58
CA ILE A 337 -72.73 -12.25 -54.33
C ILE A 337 -71.76 -12.73 -53.23
N ALA A 338 -70.89 -13.69 -53.56
CA ALA A 338 -69.91 -14.26 -52.63
C ALA A 338 -68.91 -13.24 -52.02
N ARG A 339 -68.73 -12.08 -52.66
CA ARG A 339 -67.82 -11.02 -52.18
C ARG A 339 -68.39 -10.15 -51.06
N VAL A 340 -69.69 -10.24 -50.75
CA VAL A 340 -70.31 -9.45 -49.66
C VAL A 340 -70.29 -10.21 -48.34
N GLU A 341 -70.69 -11.48 -48.32
CA GLU A 341 -70.71 -12.32 -47.11
C GLU A 341 -69.31 -12.49 -46.48
N ALA A 342 -68.27 -12.55 -47.32
CA ALA A 342 -66.88 -12.65 -46.90
C ALA A 342 -66.36 -11.45 -46.07
N LEU A 343 -67.02 -10.28 -46.11
CA LEU A 343 -66.60 -9.09 -45.35
C LEU A 343 -67.20 -9.02 -43.94
N GLU A 344 -68.32 -9.69 -43.67
CA GLU A 344 -68.93 -9.71 -42.33
C GLU A 344 -68.32 -10.78 -41.42
N GLN A 345 -67.86 -11.91 -41.97
CA GLN A 345 -67.13 -12.94 -41.21
C GLN A 345 -65.78 -12.40 -40.70
N ALA A 346 -65.00 -11.74 -41.57
CA ALA A 346 -63.70 -11.16 -41.23
C ALA A 346 -63.75 -10.07 -40.14
N GLY A 347 -64.94 -9.54 -39.82
CA GLY A 347 -65.14 -8.62 -38.70
C GLY A 347 -65.25 -9.31 -37.33
N HIS A 348 -65.83 -10.52 -37.26
CA HIS A 348 -66.01 -11.26 -36.01
C HIS A 348 -64.76 -12.04 -35.63
N GLU A 349 -64.14 -12.76 -36.58
CA GLU A 349 -62.93 -13.56 -36.36
C GLU A 349 -61.80 -12.71 -35.73
N ARG A 350 -61.69 -11.45 -36.14
CA ARG A 350 -60.69 -10.50 -35.63
C ARG A 350 -60.95 -10.04 -34.19
N SER A 351 -62.21 -9.98 -33.76
CA SER A 351 -62.55 -9.65 -32.37
C SER A 351 -62.28 -10.81 -31.42
N ASP A 352 -62.51 -12.05 -31.88
CA ASP A 352 -62.21 -13.25 -31.09
C ASP A 352 -60.69 -13.53 -31.03
N GLU A 353 -59.93 -13.24 -32.10
CA GLU A 353 -58.46 -13.27 -32.06
C GLU A 353 -57.88 -12.35 -30.98
N ASP A 354 -58.33 -11.09 -30.93
CA ASP A 354 -57.75 -10.11 -30.00
C ASP A 354 -58.14 -10.38 -28.54
N GLN A 355 -59.34 -10.94 -28.28
CA GLN A 355 -59.68 -11.43 -26.94
C GLN A 355 -58.84 -12.67 -26.54
N GLN A 356 -58.64 -13.63 -27.45
CA GLN A 356 -57.78 -14.78 -27.19
C GLN A 356 -56.33 -14.37 -26.92
N ARG A 357 -55.81 -13.34 -27.62
CA ARG A 357 -54.48 -12.76 -27.35
C ARG A 357 -54.37 -12.19 -25.93
N ILE A 358 -55.40 -11.48 -25.46
CA ILE A 358 -55.44 -10.93 -24.09
C ILE A 358 -55.40 -12.07 -23.07
N ASP A 359 -56.22 -13.10 -23.26
CA ASP A 359 -56.31 -14.24 -22.35
C ASP A 359 -54.99 -15.03 -22.31
N THR A 360 -54.35 -15.31 -23.46
CA THR A 360 -53.03 -15.98 -23.48
C THR A 360 -51.95 -15.15 -22.81
N LEU A 361 -51.85 -13.85 -23.13
CA LEU A 361 -50.87 -12.94 -22.51
C LEU A 361 -51.06 -12.83 -21.00
N SER A 362 -52.30 -12.93 -20.49
CA SER A 362 -52.57 -12.95 -19.05
C SER A 362 -51.99 -14.21 -18.39
N SER A 363 -52.15 -15.38 -19.01
CA SER A 363 -51.63 -16.65 -18.51
C SER A 363 -50.10 -16.74 -18.54
N GLU A 364 -49.46 -16.13 -19.55
CA GLU A 364 -48.00 -16.01 -19.62
C GLU A 364 -47.45 -15.10 -18.51
N LEU A 365 -48.15 -14.01 -18.19
CA LEU A 365 -47.76 -13.07 -17.13
C LEU A 365 -47.93 -13.69 -15.73
N GLU A 366 -48.97 -14.49 -15.52
CA GLU A 366 -49.19 -15.22 -14.27
C GLU A 366 -48.18 -16.38 -14.09
N SER A 367 -47.88 -17.12 -15.16
CA SER A 367 -46.82 -18.13 -15.19
C SER A 367 -45.44 -17.54 -14.90
N ALA A 368 -45.10 -16.40 -15.52
CA ALA A 368 -43.85 -15.69 -15.25
C ALA A 368 -43.74 -15.25 -13.79
N ARG A 369 -44.82 -14.73 -13.18
CA ARG A 369 -44.83 -14.37 -11.74
C ARG A 369 -44.57 -15.57 -10.83
N ALA A 370 -45.18 -16.73 -11.11
CA ALA A 370 -44.94 -17.94 -10.34
C ALA A 370 -43.50 -18.46 -10.48
N GLN A 371 -42.88 -18.31 -11.65
CA GLN A 371 -41.47 -18.64 -11.86
C GLN A 371 -40.54 -17.69 -11.09
N LEU A 372 -40.84 -16.38 -11.08
CA LEU A 372 -40.08 -15.41 -10.29
C LEU A 372 -40.18 -15.69 -8.79
N GLU A 373 -41.37 -15.92 -8.25
CA GLU A 373 -41.55 -16.27 -6.83
C GLU A 373 -40.80 -17.55 -6.46
N SER A 374 -40.76 -18.55 -7.36
CA SER A 374 -39.97 -19.77 -7.17
C SER A 374 -38.45 -19.49 -7.12
N LEU A 375 -37.94 -18.66 -8.03
CA LEU A 375 -36.52 -18.29 -8.09
C LEU A 375 -36.09 -17.42 -6.89
N THR A 376 -36.92 -16.45 -6.47
CA THR A 376 -36.66 -15.64 -5.27
C THR A 376 -36.58 -16.51 -4.01
N ASN A 377 -37.49 -17.48 -3.85
CA ASN A 377 -37.45 -18.41 -2.73
C ASN A 377 -36.22 -19.34 -2.77
N GLN A 378 -35.76 -19.75 -3.97
CA GLN A 378 -34.52 -20.53 -4.11
C GLN A 378 -33.29 -19.69 -3.71
N LEU A 379 -33.16 -18.45 -4.20
CA LEU A 379 -32.07 -17.54 -3.85
C LEU A 379 -32.02 -17.25 -2.34
N ALA A 380 -33.18 -17.05 -1.70
CA ALA A 380 -33.25 -16.90 -0.24
C ALA A 380 -32.71 -18.14 0.48
N SER A 381 -33.16 -19.35 0.09
CA SER A 381 -32.72 -20.60 0.74
C SER A 381 -31.22 -20.89 0.58
N ILE A 382 -30.60 -20.45 -0.52
CA ILE A 382 -29.15 -20.56 -0.73
C ILE A 382 -28.42 -19.54 0.15
N GLY A 383 -28.90 -18.30 0.24
CA GLY A 383 -28.33 -17.26 1.08
C GLY A 383 -28.33 -17.63 2.58
N ASP A 384 -29.44 -18.16 3.07
CA ASP A 384 -29.58 -18.61 4.47
C ASP A 384 -28.64 -19.79 4.78
N ALA A 385 -28.60 -20.80 3.91
CA ALA A 385 -27.77 -21.99 4.12
C ALA A 385 -26.27 -21.66 4.12
N SER A 386 -25.80 -20.81 3.20
CA SER A 386 -24.39 -20.36 3.18
C SER A 386 -24.04 -19.45 4.36
N SER A 387 -25.00 -18.67 4.89
CA SER A 387 -24.78 -17.88 6.10
C SER A 387 -24.64 -18.78 7.35
N GLU A 388 -25.48 -19.81 7.47
CA GLU A 388 -25.40 -20.76 8.60
C GLU A 388 -24.10 -21.57 8.58
N GLU A 389 -23.50 -21.81 7.41
CA GLU A 389 -22.19 -22.44 7.30
C GLU A 389 -21.04 -21.46 7.66
N LEU A 390 -21.07 -20.22 7.19
CA LEU A 390 -20.07 -19.21 7.57
C LEU A 390 -19.98 -19.02 9.09
N ASP A 391 -21.12 -18.98 9.79
CA ASP A 391 -21.13 -18.77 11.24
C ASP A 391 -20.58 -19.99 12.00
N LYS A 392 -20.72 -21.23 11.47
CA LYS A 392 -20.04 -22.42 12.02
C LYS A 392 -18.53 -22.37 11.80
N GLN A 393 -18.07 -21.89 10.64
CA GLN A 393 -16.64 -21.76 10.35
C GLN A 393 -16.00 -20.65 11.22
N ARG A 394 -16.71 -19.54 11.47
CA ARG A 394 -16.31 -18.48 12.40
C ARG A 394 -16.15 -18.99 13.84
N GLU A 395 -17.13 -19.76 14.34
CA GLU A 395 -17.06 -20.39 15.66
C GLU A 395 -15.87 -21.35 15.80
N GLN A 396 -15.62 -22.19 14.79
CA GLN A 396 -14.46 -23.10 14.77
C GLN A 396 -13.12 -22.34 14.75
N SER A 397 -13.05 -21.24 13.99
CA SER A 397 -11.87 -20.35 13.96
C SER A 397 -11.60 -19.73 15.34
N HIS A 398 -12.64 -19.23 16.02
CA HIS A 398 -12.52 -18.68 17.38
C HIS A 398 -12.01 -19.73 18.39
N GLN A 399 -12.59 -20.95 18.37
CA GLN A 399 -12.17 -22.05 19.25
C GLN A 399 -10.71 -22.50 19.01
N LEU A 400 -10.22 -22.43 17.77
CA LEU A 400 -8.82 -22.70 17.44
C LEU A 400 -7.89 -21.56 17.87
N GLN A 401 -8.33 -20.31 17.77
CA GLN A 401 -7.58 -19.14 18.23
C GLN A 401 -7.42 -19.13 19.76
N GLU A 402 -8.47 -19.52 20.51
CA GLU A 402 -8.41 -19.70 21.97
C GLU A 402 -7.44 -20.83 22.36
N GLN A 403 -7.47 -21.96 21.64
CA GLN A 403 -6.53 -23.08 21.85
C GLN A 403 -5.08 -22.69 21.54
N LEU A 404 -4.84 -21.81 20.55
CA LEU A 404 -3.50 -21.27 20.30
C LEU A 404 -3.01 -20.35 21.42
N GLN A 405 -3.87 -19.49 21.97
CA GLN A 405 -3.50 -18.64 23.11
C GLN A 405 -3.13 -19.48 24.35
N ALA A 406 -3.85 -20.58 24.60
CA ALA A 406 -3.52 -21.53 25.66
C ALA A 406 -2.14 -22.19 25.43
N LEU A 407 -1.90 -22.78 24.25
CA LEU A 407 -0.64 -23.43 23.91
C LEU A 407 0.56 -22.47 23.90
N GLN A 408 0.37 -21.22 23.46
CA GLN A 408 1.40 -20.18 23.56
C GLN A 408 1.70 -19.83 25.03
N GLY A 409 0.69 -19.77 25.89
CA GLY A 409 0.88 -19.61 27.34
C GLY A 409 1.62 -20.76 28.00
N GLU A 410 1.38 -22.00 27.57
CA GLU A 410 2.12 -23.19 28.03
C GLU A 410 3.57 -23.19 27.50
N LEU A 411 3.80 -22.73 26.27
CA LEU A 411 5.14 -22.59 25.70
C LEU A 411 5.99 -21.54 26.42
N GLU A 412 5.41 -20.39 26.79
CA GLU A 412 6.12 -19.38 27.62
C GLU A 412 6.40 -19.89 29.04
N GLN A 413 5.51 -20.69 29.64
CA GLN A 413 5.79 -21.36 30.92
C GLN A 413 6.92 -22.39 30.79
N SER A 414 6.95 -23.18 29.71
CA SER A 414 8.05 -24.10 29.39
C SER A 414 9.38 -23.38 29.20
N LYS A 415 9.39 -22.20 28.57
CA LYS A 415 10.58 -21.33 28.47
C LYS A 415 11.03 -20.84 29.83
N ALA A 416 10.15 -20.25 30.62
CA ALA A 416 10.49 -19.75 31.96
C ALA A 416 11.05 -20.86 32.87
N GLN A 417 10.47 -22.07 32.82
CA GLN A 417 11.01 -23.25 33.54
C GLN A 417 12.39 -23.67 33.03
N ARG A 418 12.63 -23.64 31.72
CA ARG A 418 13.94 -23.93 31.13
C ARG A 418 14.99 -22.91 31.56
N ASP A 419 14.64 -21.63 31.56
CA ASP A 419 15.53 -20.53 31.97
C ASP A 419 15.83 -20.59 33.49
N GLU A 420 14.85 -20.98 34.32
CA GLU A 420 15.04 -21.21 35.75
C GLU A 420 15.95 -22.44 36.04
N LEU A 421 15.80 -23.52 35.28
CA LEU A 421 16.67 -24.71 35.37
C LEU A 421 18.08 -24.42 34.83
N GLN A 422 18.20 -23.60 33.78
CA GLN A 422 19.48 -23.13 33.24
C GLN A 422 20.23 -22.28 34.27
N ALA A 423 19.55 -21.31 34.91
CA ALA A 423 20.14 -20.50 35.97
C ALA A 423 20.64 -21.34 37.16
N LYS A 424 19.86 -22.34 37.59
CA LYS A 424 20.28 -23.31 38.63
C LYS A 424 21.48 -24.15 38.22
N LEU A 425 21.61 -24.47 36.92
CA LEU A 425 22.75 -25.19 36.38
C LEU A 425 24.03 -24.34 36.38
N ASP A 426 23.90 -23.04 36.07
CA ASP A 426 25.01 -22.07 36.06
C ASP A 426 25.44 -21.67 37.48
N GLU A 427 24.52 -21.57 38.44
CA GLU A 427 24.84 -21.39 39.87
C GLU A 427 25.42 -22.66 40.52
N GLY A 428 25.06 -23.84 40.02
CA GLY A 428 25.41 -25.16 40.58
C GLY A 428 26.87 -25.62 40.43
N ALA A 429 27.80 -24.73 40.06
CA ALA A 429 29.19 -25.05 39.70
C ALA A 429 30.09 -25.60 40.84
N GLY A 430 29.52 -26.02 41.98
CA GLY A 430 30.24 -26.55 43.14
C GLY A 430 29.46 -27.56 44.00
N THR A 431 28.33 -28.10 43.55
CA THR A 431 27.50 -29.08 44.29
C THR A 431 27.51 -30.48 43.65
N ASP A 432 26.82 -31.43 44.29
CA ASP A 432 26.99 -32.86 44.02
C ASP A 432 26.58 -33.30 42.60
N SER A 433 27.36 -34.23 42.04
CA SER A 433 27.19 -34.70 40.65
C SER A 433 25.85 -35.39 40.37
N GLU A 434 25.12 -35.85 41.38
CA GLU A 434 23.76 -36.40 41.21
C GLU A 434 22.70 -35.30 41.03
N GLU A 435 22.85 -34.14 41.68
CA GLU A 435 21.90 -33.04 41.57
C GLU A 435 22.03 -32.37 40.20
N LEU A 436 23.27 -32.13 39.76
CA LEU A 436 23.58 -31.65 38.40
C LEU A 436 23.09 -32.61 37.30
N ALA A 437 23.07 -33.92 37.56
CA ALA A 437 22.51 -34.89 36.62
C ALA A 437 20.98 -34.82 36.54
N ARG A 438 20.29 -34.57 37.66
CA ARG A 438 18.83 -34.40 37.70
C ARG A 438 18.39 -33.11 37.01
N VAL A 439 19.02 -31.97 37.32
CA VAL A 439 18.71 -30.68 36.69
C VAL A 439 18.90 -30.74 35.16
N ARG A 440 19.93 -31.45 34.68
CA ARG A 440 20.12 -31.68 33.22
C ARG A 440 19.03 -32.55 32.60
N ALA A 441 18.58 -33.61 33.27
CA ALA A 441 17.48 -34.45 32.79
C ALA A 441 16.12 -33.72 32.79
N GLU A 442 15.89 -32.84 33.77
CA GLU A 442 14.71 -31.96 33.83
C GLU A 442 14.77 -30.89 32.72
N LEU A 443 15.95 -30.32 32.45
CA LEU A 443 16.17 -29.39 31.33
C LEU A 443 15.92 -30.05 29.96
N GLU A 444 16.36 -31.30 29.77
CA GLU A 444 16.13 -32.08 28.55
C GLU A 444 14.64 -32.41 28.34
N GLN A 445 13.91 -32.75 29.42
CA GLN A 445 12.46 -32.92 29.38
C GLN A 445 11.72 -31.61 29.08
N ALA A 446 12.15 -30.49 29.69
CA ALA A 446 11.60 -29.17 29.40
C ALA A 446 11.89 -28.73 27.95
N ALA A 447 13.03 -29.10 27.36
CA ALA A 447 13.33 -28.90 25.94
C ALA A 447 12.38 -29.71 25.04
N ALA A 448 12.24 -31.02 25.29
CA ALA A 448 11.37 -31.90 24.50
C ALA A 448 9.90 -31.44 24.49
N LEU A 449 9.35 -31.06 25.66
CA LEU A 449 8.00 -30.50 25.76
C LEU A 449 7.86 -29.16 25.01
N GLY A 450 8.90 -28.33 25.01
CA GLY A 450 8.91 -27.06 24.26
C GLY A 450 8.82 -27.26 22.74
N ASP A 451 9.46 -28.30 22.21
CA ASP A 451 9.38 -28.62 20.78
C ASP A 451 8.11 -29.38 20.39
N GLU A 452 7.51 -30.18 21.29
CA GLU A 452 6.17 -30.74 21.10
C GLU A 452 5.07 -29.65 21.09
N LEU A 453 5.16 -28.67 22.01
CA LEU A 453 4.29 -27.49 22.01
C LEU A 453 4.48 -26.65 20.74
N ARG A 454 5.72 -26.47 20.25
CA ARG A 454 5.98 -25.78 18.99
C ARG A 454 5.34 -26.50 17.79
N GLY A 455 5.53 -27.81 17.66
CA GLY A 455 4.97 -28.60 16.56
C GLY A 455 3.44 -28.69 16.59
N THR A 456 2.83 -28.62 17.77
CA THR A 456 1.36 -28.53 17.88
C THR A 456 0.82 -27.13 17.56
N ILE A 457 1.52 -26.05 17.95
CA ILE A 457 1.20 -24.68 17.55
C ILE A 457 1.27 -24.52 16.03
N GLU A 458 2.37 -24.92 15.38
CA GLU A 458 2.55 -24.85 13.92
C GLU A 458 1.40 -25.57 13.18
N LYS A 459 0.94 -26.70 13.70
CA LYS A 459 -0.20 -27.47 13.17
C LYS A 459 -1.55 -26.78 13.38
N ARG A 460 -1.75 -26.01 14.44
CA ARG A 460 -2.99 -25.22 14.61
C ARG A 460 -2.97 -23.95 13.77
N GLU A 461 -1.81 -23.33 13.58
CA GLU A 461 -1.64 -22.18 12.68
C GLU A 461 -1.90 -22.54 11.21
N SER A 462 -1.53 -23.74 10.76
CA SER A 462 -1.90 -24.21 9.41
C SER A 462 -3.40 -24.46 9.27
N GLN A 463 -4.05 -25.02 10.30
CA GLN A 463 -5.51 -25.22 10.31
C GLN A 463 -6.29 -23.90 10.30
N LEU A 464 -5.81 -22.86 11.00
CA LEU A 464 -6.42 -21.53 10.92
C LEU A 464 -6.27 -20.88 9.54
N LYS A 465 -5.16 -21.12 8.82
CA LYS A 465 -4.99 -20.61 7.44
C LYS A 465 -5.97 -21.30 6.48
N GLU A 466 -6.07 -22.63 6.53
CA GLU A 466 -7.02 -23.42 5.73
C GLU A 466 -8.48 -22.98 5.96
N LEU A 467 -8.85 -22.70 7.23
CA LEU A 467 -10.19 -22.20 7.57
C LEU A 467 -10.41 -20.74 7.15
N ALA A 468 -9.41 -19.86 7.27
CA ALA A 468 -9.50 -18.48 6.82
C ALA A 468 -9.65 -18.39 5.29
N GLU A 469 -8.87 -19.16 4.54
CA GLU A 469 -8.99 -19.30 3.09
C GLU A 469 -10.40 -19.78 2.72
N ARG A 470 -10.91 -20.84 3.37
CA ARG A 470 -12.27 -21.36 3.16
C ARG A 470 -13.37 -20.36 3.53
N MET A 471 -13.18 -19.52 4.54
CA MET A 471 -14.09 -18.43 4.84
C MET A 471 -14.08 -17.38 3.71
N THR A 472 -12.91 -17.00 3.19
CA THR A 472 -12.84 -16.02 2.09
C THR A 472 -13.46 -16.54 0.79
N THR A 473 -13.38 -17.84 0.49
CA THR A 473 -14.09 -18.41 -0.67
C THR A 473 -15.60 -18.42 -0.46
N LEU A 474 -16.09 -18.79 0.73
CA LEU A 474 -17.53 -18.77 1.05
C LEU A 474 -18.11 -17.35 1.10
N GLU A 475 -17.34 -16.35 1.56
CA GLU A 475 -17.74 -14.94 1.51
C GLU A 475 -17.76 -14.40 0.07
N ALA A 476 -16.84 -14.84 -0.79
CA ALA A 476 -16.85 -14.51 -2.22
C ALA A 476 -18.01 -15.18 -2.98
N GLU A 477 -18.29 -16.46 -2.71
CA GLU A 477 -19.46 -17.18 -3.26
C GLU A 477 -20.79 -16.52 -2.84
N LEU A 478 -20.86 -15.96 -1.62
CA LEU A 478 -22.02 -15.19 -1.15
C LEU A 478 -22.14 -13.81 -1.79
N GLU A 479 -21.03 -13.10 -2.05
CA GLU A 479 -21.03 -11.88 -2.86
C GLU A 479 -21.48 -12.18 -4.30
N GLU A 480 -20.98 -13.24 -4.94
CA GLU A 480 -21.34 -13.63 -6.30
C GLU A 480 -22.81 -14.08 -6.42
N ALA A 481 -23.32 -14.85 -5.45
CA ALA A 481 -24.73 -15.22 -5.38
C ALA A 481 -25.65 -14.00 -5.18
N ARG A 482 -25.21 -13.00 -4.40
CA ARG A 482 -25.95 -11.73 -4.22
C ARG A 482 -25.86 -10.83 -5.44
N ALA A 483 -24.70 -10.75 -6.09
CA ALA A 483 -24.49 -9.95 -7.29
C ALA A 483 -25.28 -10.49 -8.49
N SER A 484 -25.28 -11.82 -8.69
CA SER A 484 -26.08 -12.47 -9.74
C SER A 484 -27.58 -12.38 -9.47
N GLY A 485 -28.03 -12.57 -8.22
CA GLY A 485 -29.43 -12.33 -7.83
C GLY A 485 -29.86 -10.87 -8.03
N GLY A 486 -29.01 -9.91 -7.66
CA GLY A 486 -29.26 -8.47 -7.83
C GLY A 486 -29.26 -8.03 -9.30
N ALA A 487 -28.34 -8.54 -10.12
CA ALA A 487 -28.30 -8.30 -11.56
C ALA A 487 -29.55 -8.85 -12.25
N SER A 488 -29.94 -10.10 -11.93
CA SER A 488 -31.16 -10.69 -12.48
C SER A 488 -32.41 -9.91 -12.07
N SER A 489 -32.51 -9.44 -10.82
CA SER A 489 -33.61 -8.57 -10.39
C SER A 489 -33.62 -7.24 -11.17
N ALA A 490 -32.47 -6.61 -11.38
CA ALA A 490 -32.39 -5.34 -12.10
C ALA A 490 -32.76 -5.49 -13.59
N GLU A 491 -32.32 -6.56 -14.25
CA GLU A 491 -32.73 -6.88 -15.64
C GLU A 491 -34.24 -7.16 -15.74
N LEU A 492 -34.81 -7.85 -14.74
CA LEU A 492 -36.25 -8.12 -14.65
C LEU A 492 -37.06 -6.85 -14.40
N ASP A 493 -36.60 -5.95 -13.52
CA ASP A 493 -37.23 -4.65 -13.27
C ASP A 493 -37.15 -3.75 -14.50
N GLU A 494 -36.01 -3.68 -15.19
CA GLU A 494 -35.86 -2.91 -16.44
C GLU A 494 -36.77 -3.47 -17.55
N HIS A 495 -36.85 -4.80 -17.69
CA HIS A 495 -37.74 -5.45 -18.66
C HIS A 495 -39.23 -5.26 -18.28
N ALA A 496 -39.58 -5.30 -16.99
CA ALA A 496 -40.93 -5.02 -16.52
C ALA A 496 -41.31 -3.55 -16.78
N GLN A 497 -40.41 -2.61 -16.51
CA GLN A 497 -40.62 -1.17 -16.71
C GLN A 497 -40.79 -0.83 -18.21
N LYS A 498 -39.95 -1.38 -19.09
CA LYS A 498 -40.10 -1.27 -20.55
C LYS A 498 -41.41 -1.87 -21.08
N LYS A 499 -41.86 -2.99 -20.49
CA LYS A 499 -43.15 -3.61 -20.85
C LYS A 499 -44.34 -2.78 -20.34
N LEU A 500 -44.21 -2.11 -19.21
CA LEU A 500 -45.17 -1.14 -18.67
C LEU A 500 -45.29 0.10 -19.57
N GLU A 501 -44.16 0.69 -19.97
CA GLU A 501 -44.10 1.86 -20.85
C GLU A 501 -44.70 1.56 -22.25
N SER A 502 -44.46 0.35 -22.78
CA SER A 502 -45.09 -0.16 -24.00
C SER A 502 -46.61 -0.31 -23.86
N LEU A 503 -47.11 -0.81 -22.72
CA LEU A 503 -48.55 -0.91 -22.44
C LEU A 503 -49.20 0.46 -22.24
N GLU A 504 -48.52 1.40 -21.59
CA GLU A 504 -49.00 2.78 -21.41
C GLU A 504 -49.11 3.52 -22.76
N SER A 505 -48.14 3.31 -23.67
CA SER A 505 -48.24 3.76 -25.07
C SER A 505 -49.49 3.21 -25.76
N GLN A 506 -49.72 1.89 -25.69
CA GLN A 506 -50.88 1.23 -26.32
C GLN A 506 -52.21 1.72 -25.73
N CYS A 507 -52.28 1.94 -24.41
CA CYS A 507 -53.43 2.58 -23.78
C CYS A 507 -53.64 4.02 -24.26
N SER A 508 -52.58 4.79 -24.50
CA SER A 508 -52.69 6.16 -25.01
C SER A 508 -53.20 6.21 -26.47
N ASP A 509 -52.74 5.29 -27.32
CA ASP A 509 -53.25 5.13 -28.70
C ASP A 509 -54.72 4.71 -28.72
N LEU A 510 -55.12 3.77 -27.84
CA LEU A 510 -56.52 3.38 -27.67
C LEU A 510 -57.39 4.58 -27.22
N ILE A 511 -56.94 5.37 -26.26
CA ILE A 511 -57.64 6.60 -25.85
C ILE A 511 -57.76 7.58 -27.03
N ALA A 512 -56.70 7.80 -27.81
CA ALA A 512 -56.74 8.66 -28.98
C ALA A 512 -57.71 8.17 -30.07
N THR A 513 -57.86 6.86 -30.28
CA THR A 513 -58.89 6.32 -31.18
C THR A 513 -60.31 6.49 -30.64
N VAL A 514 -60.52 6.35 -29.33
CA VAL A 514 -61.82 6.62 -28.69
C VAL A 514 -62.18 8.10 -28.77
N GLU A 515 -61.25 9.02 -28.50
CA GLU A 515 -61.46 10.46 -28.69
C GLU A 515 -61.80 10.79 -30.15
N ARG A 516 -61.06 10.22 -31.10
CA ARG A 516 -61.34 10.40 -32.54
C ARG A 516 -62.78 9.99 -32.89
N LEU A 517 -63.18 8.77 -32.53
CA LEU A 517 -64.54 8.26 -32.74
C LEU A 517 -65.58 9.16 -32.08
N ASN A 518 -65.30 9.69 -30.88
CA ASN A 518 -66.20 10.61 -30.19
C ASN A 518 -66.33 11.96 -30.93
N THR A 519 -65.25 12.52 -31.51
CA THR A 519 -65.36 13.73 -32.36
C THR A 519 -66.07 13.46 -33.70
N GLU A 520 -66.02 12.24 -34.21
CA GLU A 520 -66.79 11.83 -35.39
C GLU A 520 -68.29 11.68 -35.03
N LEU A 521 -68.60 11.25 -33.80
CA LEU A 521 -69.94 11.22 -33.21
C LEU A 521 -70.51 12.62 -32.93
N GLU A 522 -69.71 13.57 -32.43
CA GLU A 522 -70.15 14.96 -32.26
C GLU A 522 -70.47 15.63 -33.60
N LYS A 523 -69.66 15.41 -34.64
CA LYS A 523 -69.93 15.92 -36.01
C LYS A 523 -71.22 15.33 -36.60
N ALA A 524 -71.58 14.11 -36.24
CA ALA A 524 -72.88 13.52 -36.59
C ALA A 524 -74.06 14.15 -35.81
N ARG A 525 -73.78 14.80 -34.67
CA ARG A 525 -74.77 15.38 -33.74
C ARG A 525 -75.13 16.84 -34.05
N GLU A 526 -74.29 17.57 -34.77
CA GLU A 526 -74.55 18.97 -35.16
C GLU A 526 -75.62 19.15 -36.25
N GLN A 527 -76.15 18.06 -36.83
CA GLN A 527 -77.14 18.09 -37.91
C GLN A 527 -78.61 18.02 -37.43
N SER A 528 -79.03 18.88 -36.50
CA SER A 528 -80.46 19.09 -36.17
C SER A 528 -80.74 20.43 -35.43
N PRO A 529 -81.66 21.30 -35.90
CA PRO A 529 -81.93 22.60 -35.28
C PRO A 529 -83.26 22.72 -34.49
N GLY A 530 -83.23 23.46 -33.38
CA GLY A 530 -84.40 23.88 -32.55
C GLY A 530 -84.38 23.30 -31.11
N GLN A 531 -84.85 23.97 -30.05
CA GLN A 531 -85.48 25.30 -29.92
C GLN A 531 -85.26 25.88 -28.48
N VAL A 532 -85.42 27.20 -28.31
CA VAL A 532 -85.33 28.04 -27.08
C VAL A 532 -86.46 27.69 -26.07
N ASP A 533 -86.38 27.79 -24.72
CA ASP A 533 -85.73 28.74 -23.77
C ASP A 533 -85.48 28.16 -22.34
N ASP A 534 -84.67 28.85 -21.49
CA ASP A 534 -84.80 29.05 -20.01
C ASP A 534 -83.49 29.59 -19.36
N GLU A 535 -82.31 29.27 -19.91
CA GLU A 535 -81.02 29.42 -19.21
C GLU A 535 -80.56 30.86 -18.92
N TRP A 536 -81.02 31.85 -19.70
CA TRP A 536 -80.51 33.22 -19.66
C TRP A 536 -80.60 33.86 -18.27
N THR A 537 -81.66 33.53 -17.52
CA THR A 537 -81.90 34.04 -16.16
C THR A 537 -80.90 33.48 -15.12
N ARG A 538 -80.44 32.23 -15.31
CA ARG A 538 -79.42 31.59 -14.46
C ARG A 538 -78.06 32.28 -14.66
N SER A 539 -77.71 32.54 -15.93
CA SER A 539 -76.48 33.21 -16.38
C SER A 539 -76.32 34.68 -15.97
N ARG A 540 -77.33 35.29 -15.34
CA ARG A 540 -77.24 36.61 -14.67
C ARG A 540 -76.88 36.51 -13.18
N ARG A 541 -77.34 35.45 -12.49
CA ARG A 541 -77.10 35.25 -11.05
C ARG A 541 -75.68 34.78 -10.74
N THR A 542 -75.09 33.96 -11.62
CA THR A 542 -73.69 33.52 -11.52
C THR A 542 -72.69 34.66 -11.65
N ARG A 543 -72.91 35.61 -12.58
CA ARG A 543 -72.04 36.80 -12.76
C ARG A 543 -71.95 37.67 -11.50
N LEU A 544 -73.05 37.90 -10.79
CA LEU A 544 -73.06 38.72 -9.57
C LEU A 544 -72.42 38.04 -8.34
N ARG A 545 -72.32 36.70 -8.31
CA ARG A 545 -71.51 35.99 -7.30
C ARG A 545 -70.02 36.15 -7.59
N ARG A 546 -69.62 35.86 -8.83
CA ARG A 546 -68.23 35.95 -9.31
C ARG A 546 -67.59 37.32 -9.04
N MET A 547 -68.34 38.42 -9.24
CA MET A 547 -67.88 39.78 -8.97
C MET A 547 -67.67 40.11 -7.48
N ARG A 548 -68.32 39.37 -6.56
CA ARG A 548 -68.15 39.51 -5.10
C ARG A 548 -67.03 38.61 -4.55
N GLU A 549 -66.70 37.54 -5.25
CA GLU A 549 -65.54 36.67 -4.95
C GLU A 549 -64.22 37.36 -5.32
N ILE A 550 -64.16 38.03 -6.48
CA ILE A 550 -62.98 38.81 -6.92
C ILE A 550 -62.55 39.85 -5.86
N LEU A 551 -63.50 40.66 -5.37
CA LEU A 551 -63.22 41.69 -4.35
C LEU A 551 -62.77 41.13 -2.98
N LYS A 552 -62.96 39.84 -2.71
CA LYS A 552 -62.34 39.17 -1.55
C LYS A 552 -60.92 38.71 -1.86
N GLY A 553 -60.72 38.07 -3.02
CA GLY A 553 -59.40 37.60 -3.46
C GLY A 553 -58.38 38.73 -3.56
N ASP A 554 -58.78 39.94 -3.95
CA ASP A 554 -57.87 41.09 -4.04
C ASP A 554 -57.39 41.61 -2.68
N ALA A 555 -58.19 41.45 -1.61
CA ALA A 555 -57.75 41.74 -0.25
C ALA A 555 -56.75 40.69 0.28
N GLU A 556 -56.92 39.42 -0.08
CA GLU A 556 -55.98 38.35 0.29
C GLU A 556 -54.66 38.47 -0.49
N LYS A 557 -54.70 38.83 -1.78
CA LYS A 557 -53.50 39.15 -2.58
C LYS A 557 -52.67 40.27 -1.96
N LEU A 558 -53.29 41.33 -1.44
CA LEU A 558 -52.57 42.40 -0.73
C LEU A 558 -51.86 41.91 0.53
N ARG A 559 -52.47 40.97 1.28
CA ARG A 559 -51.83 40.36 2.46
C ARG A 559 -50.66 39.44 2.08
N LEU A 560 -50.83 38.66 1.01
CA LEU A 560 -49.78 37.79 0.47
C LEU A 560 -48.61 38.59 -0.13
N ALA A 561 -48.89 39.70 -0.81
CA ALA A 561 -47.86 40.59 -1.36
C ALA A 561 -46.99 41.23 -0.27
N ASN A 562 -47.59 41.69 0.84
CA ASN A 562 -46.82 42.18 2.00
C ASN A 562 -46.02 41.06 2.68
N GLY A 563 -46.54 39.82 2.73
CA GLY A 563 -45.77 38.66 3.18
C GLY A 563 -44.55 38.38 2.29
N ALA A 564 -44.75 38.38 0.98
CA ALA A 564 -43.69 38.15 -0.01
C ALA A 564 -42.64 39.27 -0.05
N LEU A 565 -43.03 40.53 0.19
CA LEU A 565 -42.09 41.65 0.35
C LEU A 565 -41.21 41.48 1.59
N ARG A 566 -41.79 40.99 2.69
CA ARG A 566 -41.04 40.72 3.92
C ARG A 566 -40.05 39.56 3.75
N THR A 567 -40.46 38.44 3.17
CA THR A 567 -39.53 37.32 2.91
C THR A 567 -38.47 37.69 1.88
N ARG A 568 -38.77 38.54 0.88
CA ARG A 568 -37.77 39.13 -0.03
C ARG A 568 -36.75 40.00 0.70
N TYR A 569 -37.16 40.76 1.72
CA TYR A 569 -36.23 41.54 2.54
C TYR A 569 -35.33 40.64 3.39
N GLU A 570 -35.91 39.67 4.09
CA GLU A 570 -35.20 38.68 4.92
C GLU A 570 -34.22 37.83 4.06
N GLN A 571 -34.61 37.46 2.82
CA GLN A 571 -33.71 36.83 1.83
C GLN A 571 -32.59 37.77 1.36
N CYS A 572 -32.85 39.06 1.18
CA CYS A 572 -31.81 40.02 0.78
C CYS A 572 -30.77 40.19 1.90
N GLU A 573 -31.21 40.26 3.16
CA GLU A 573 -30.33 40.32 4.31
C GLU A 573 -29.48 39.04 4.46
N GLN A 574 -30.07 37.86 4.26
CA GLN A 574 -29.34 36.58 4.20
C GLN A 574 -28.33 36.50 3.04
N VAL A 575 -28.63 37.09 1.88
CA VAL A 575 -27.67 37.16 0.76
C VAL A 575 -26.52 38.14 1.07
N LEU A 576 -26.78 39.21 1.81
CA LEU A 576 -25.74 40.15 2.25
C LEU A 576 -24.84 39.54 3.33
N THR A 577 -25.38 38.83 4.32
CA THR A 577 -24.55 38.12 5.32
C THR A 577 -23.76 37.00 4.67
N LYS A 578 -24.35 36.18 3.78
CA LYS A 578 -23.62 35.14 3.04
C LYS A 578 -22.55 35.71 2.11
N ARG A 579 -22.71 36.92 1.56
CA ARG A 579 -21.65 37.62 0.82
C ARG A 579 -20.52 38.12 1.72
N ALA A 580 -20.81 38.56 2.94
CA ALA A 580 -19.80 38.94 3.92
C ALA A 580 -19.00 37.70 4.40
N GLU A 581 -19.70 36.62 4.79
CA GLU A 581 -19.08 35.33 5.15
C GLU A 581 -18.21 34.77 4.01
N LEU A 582 -18.68 34.85 2.76
CA LEU A 582 -17.88 34.44 1.59
C LEU A 582 -16.65 35.32 1.39
N ALA A 583 -16.74 36.64 1.56
CA ALA A 583 -15.59 37.54 1.43
C ALA A 583 -14.51 37.22 2.49
N GLU A 584 -14.92 37.01 3.75
CA GLU A 584 -14.02 36.60 4.83
C GLU A 584 -13.40 35.22 4.55
N ALA A 585 -14.19 34.25 4.07
CA ALA A 585 -13.69 32.94 3.67
C ALA A 585 -12.70 33.01 2.49
N TYR A 586 -12.95 33.86 1.49
CA TYR A 586 -12.02 34.08 0.37
C TYR A 586 -10.71 34.73 0.84
N GLU A 587 -10.73 35.68 1.77
CA GLU A 587 -9.50 36.28 2.32
C GLU A 587 -8.73 35.29 3.21
N ALA A 588 -9.42 34.46 4.00
CA ALA A 588 -8.84 33.36 4.75
C ALA A 588 -8.17 32.33 3.81
N ILE A 589 -8.84 31.93 2.72
CA ILE A 589 -8.28 31.02 1.70
C ILE A 589 -7.08 31.67 0.99
N ALA A 590 -7.17 32.93 0.57
CA ALA A 590 -6.09 33.63 -0.12
C ALA A 590 -4.84 33.80 0.77
N THR A 591 -5.02 34.08 2.06
CA THR A 591 -3.91 34.16 3.02
C THR A 591 -3.35 32.79 3.39
N ALA A 592 -4.17 31.73 3.43
CA ALA A 592 -3.72 30.35 3.57
C ALA A 592 -2.90 29.88 2.36
N GLN A 593 -3.40 30.07 1.13
CA GLN A 593 -2.69 29.71 -0.11
C GLN A 593 -1.34 30.43 -0.24
N ARG A 594 -1.25 31.71 0.13
CA ARG A 594 0.03 32.44 0.19
C ARG A 594 1.03 31.82 1.16
N LYS A 595 0.57 31.27 2.30
CA LYS A 595 1.42 30.55 3.28
C LYS A 595 1.82 29.16 2.79
N VAL A 596 0.95 28.44 2.08
CA VAL A 596 1.24 27.11 1.49
C VAL A 596 2.27 27.23 0.36
N ARG A 597 2.03 28.12 -0.62
CA ARG A 597 2.91 28.33 -1.78
C ARG A 597 4.36 28.70 -1.38
N ASN A 598 4.51 29.50 -0.31
CA ASN A 598 5.83 29.86 0.23
C ASN A 598 6.52 28.72 1.00
N LYS A 599 5.79 27.67 1.41
CA LYS A 599 6.36 26.42 1.95
C LYS A 599 6.74 25.46 0.82
N GLU A 600 5.90 25.29 -0.19
CA GLU A 600 6.11 24.37 -1.32
C GLU A 600 7.39 24.66 -2.11
N VAL A 601 7.66 25.94 -2.40
CA VAL A 601 8.90 26.35 -3.10
C VAL A 601 10.16 26.00 -2.29
N ARG A 602 10.06 25.89 -0.95
CA ARG A 602 11.16 25.44 -0.09
C ARG A 602 11.21 23.92 0.03
N SER A 603 10.08 23.23 0.21
CA SER A 603 10.07 21.77 0.34
C SER A 603 10.54 21.06 -0.94
N GLY A 604 10.14 21.55 -2.12
CA GLY A 604 10.56 20.96 -3.40
C GLY A 604 12.09 20.92 -3.59
N VAL A 605 12.81 21.96 -3.15
CA VAL A 605 14.28 22.01 -3.22
C VAL A 605 14.92 21.00 -2.25
N PHE A 606 14.39 20.88 -1.03
CA PHE A 606 14.87 19.89 -0.06
C PHE A 606 14.59 18.44 -0.52
N VAL A 607 13.40 18.16 -1.06
CA VAL A 607 13.06 16.83 -1.61
C VAL A 607 13.98 16.46 -2.77
N GLY A 608 14.28 17.40 -3.67
CA GLY A 608 15.25 17.18 -4.76
C GLY A 608 16.67 16.88 -4.24
N LEU A 609 17.12 17.58 -3.19
CA LEU A 609 18.43 17.35 -2.58
C LEU A 609 18.52 15.98 -1.89
N PHE A 610 17.52 15.61 -1.08
CA PHE A 610 17.47 14.30 -0.41
C PHE A 610 17.35 13.15 -1.42
N GLY A 611 16.55 13.31 -2.49
CA GLY A 611 16.45 12.34 -3.57
C GLY A 611 17.78 12.10 -4.29
N LEU A 612 18.54 13.16 -4.58
CA LEU A 612 19.87 13.03 -5.19
C LEU A 612 20.87 12.32 -4.27
N ILE A 613 20.85 12.62 -2.96
CA ILE A 613 21.68 11.94 -1.95
C ILE A 613 21.31 10.45 -1.85
N ALA A 614 20.01 10.12 -1.86
CA ALA A 614 19.53 8.74 -1.83
C ALA A 614 19.96 7.94 -3.08
N ILE A 615 19.87 8.54 -4.28
CA ILE A 615 20.34 7.93 -5.53
C ILE A 615 21.85 7.65 -5.47
N VAL A 616 22.66 8.59 -4.95
CA VAL A 616 24.11 8.38 -4.80
C VAL A 616 24.43 7.25 -3.82
N MET A 617 23.72 7.16 -2.69
CA MET A 617 23.88 6.03 -1.75
C MET A 617 23.46 4.69 -2.38
N MET A 618 22.35 4.65 -3.12
CA MET A 618 21.87 3.45 -3.81
C MET A 618 22.83 2.99 -4.92
N LEU A 619 23.45 3.93 -5.64
CA LEU A 619 24.53 3.63 -6.60
C LEU A 619 25.77 3.05 -5.91
N GLY A 620 26.14 3.54 -4.72
CA GLY A 620 27.25 2.99 -3.94
C GLY A 620 27.02 1.53 -3.53
N VAL A 621 25.85 1.23 -2.95
CA VAL A 621 25.48 -0.12 -2.51
C VAL A 621 25.36 -1.09 -3.68
N SER A 622 24.68 -0.69 -4.77
CA SER A 622 24.53 -1.54 -5.95
C SER A 622 25.87 -1.77 -6.67
N SER A 623 26.75 -0.77 -6.75
CA SER A 623 28.12 -0.93 -7.29
C SER A 623 28.93 -1.98 -6.52
N TRP A 624 28.91 -1.95 -5.17
CA TRP A 624 29.62 -2.91 -4.31
C TRP A 624 29.14 -4.36 -4.50
N PHE A 625 27.86 -4.54 -4.81
CA PHE A 625 27.25 -5.85 -5.10
C PHE A 625 27.60 -6.34 -6.51
N ILE A 626 27.50 -5.47 -7.52
CA ILE A 626 27.89 -5.76 -8.90
C ILE A 626 29.38 -6.12 -8.98
N ALA A 627 30.25 -5.33 -8.35
CA ALA A 627 31.68 -5.61 -8.28
C ALA A 627 31.98 -6.96 -7.60
N GLY A 628 31.24 -7.33 -6.55
CA GLY A 628 31.36 -8.64 -5.90
C GLY A 628 30.97 -9.83 -6.79
N ARG A 629 30.10 -9.64 -7.79
CA ARG A 629 29.70 -10.66 -8.77
C ARG A 629 30.67 -10.77 -9.96
N VAL A 630 31.34 -9.68 -10.33
CA VAL A 630 32.26 -9.62 -11.49
C VAL A 630 33.72 -9.89 -11.10
N ALA A 631 34.13 -9.52 -9.88
CA ALA A 631 35.46 -9.74 -9.34
C ALA A 631 35.38 -10.46 -7.98
N PRO A 632 35.20 -11.80 -7.96
CA PRO A 632 35.24 -12.57 -6.72
C PRO A 632 36.64 -12.49 -6.10
N GLY A 633 36.70 -12.36 -4.78
CA GLY A 633 37.97 -12.25 -4.05
C GLY A 633 38.81 -13.54 -4.14
N LEU A 634 40.13 -13.36 -4.21
CA LEU A 634 41.11 -14.41 -3.94
C LEU A 634 41.23 -14.58 -2.43
N TYR A 635 41.15 -15.82 -1.93
CA TYR A 635 41.31 -16.14 -0.51
C TYR A 635 42.47 -17.11 -0.32
N ASN A 636 43.07 -17.10 0.86
CA ASN A 636 44.00 -18.14 1.30
C ASN A 636 43.29 -19.05 2.31
N SER A 637 43.48 -20.35 2.18
CA SER A 637 43.13 -21.33 3.21
C SER A 637 44.39 -22.07 3.63
N ARG A 638 44.52 -22.35 4.93
CA ARG A 638 45.66 -23.04 5.53
C ARG A 638 45.19 -24.33 6.22
N ALA A 639 45.99 -25.38 6.18
CA ALA A 639 45.77 -26.61 6.94
C ALA A 639 47.12 -27.20 7.39
N THR A 640 47.14 -27.86 8.54
CA THR A 640 48.39 -28.30 9.20
C THR A 640 48.37 -29.81 9.44
N LEU A 641 49.25 -30.54 8.76
CA LEU A 641 49.49 -31.98 8.92
C LEU A 641 50.64 -32.22 9.90
N THR A 642 50.48 -33.16 10.83
CA THR A 642 51.57 -33.60 11.72
C THR A 642 51.88 -35.10 11.62
N ALA A 643 53.13 -35.44 11.95
CA ALA A 643 53.65 -36.80 12.06
C ALA A 643 53.50 -37.32 13.50
N ASN A 644 52.67 -38.35 13.69
CA ASN A 644 52.39 -38.94 15.00
C ASN A 644 52.69 -40.44 15.04
N SER A 645 53.06 -40.96 16.22
CA SER A 645 53.37 -42.38 16.43
C SER A 645 52.65 -42.91 17.68
N PRO A 646 51.99 -44.09 17.63
CA PRO A 646 51.34 -44.68 18.81
C PRO A 646 52.30 -45.08 19.93
N ASP A 647 53.56 -45.37 19.59
CA ASP A 647 54.47 -46.14 20.46
C ASP A 647 55.60 -45.31 21.08
N GLY A 648 55.76 -44.03 20.69
CA GLY A 648 56.78 -43.13 21.22
C GLY A 648 57.29 -42.10 20.20
N THR A 649 58.23 -41.24 20.62
CA THR A 649 58.81 -40.16 19.81
C THR A 649 59.48 -40.68 18.55
N LEU A 650 59.05 -40.17 17.39
CA LEU A 650 59.73 -40.35 16.09
C LEU A 650 61.14 -39.74 16.14
N THR A 651 62.09 -40.33 15.39
CA THR A 651 63.43 -39.76 15.26
C THR A 651 63.47 -38.67 14.18
N GLU A 652 64.48 -37.79 14.24
CA GLU A 652 64.70 -36.74 13.24
C GLU A 652 64.79 -37.29 11.79
N THR A 653 65.30 -38.51 11.64
CA THR A 653 65.32 -39.24 10.36
C THR A 653 63.92 -39.63 9.90
N ASP A 654 63.09 -40.20 10.80
CA ASP A 654 61.72 -40.64 10.47
C ASP A 654 60.84 -39.44 10.09
N LEU A 655 61.04 -38.30 10.76
CA LEU A 655 60.36 -37.05 10.44
C LEU A 655 60.75 -36.51 9.05
N ALA A 656 62.05 -36.49 8.73
CA ALA A 656 62.53 -36.07 7.41
C ALA A 656 62.07 -37.01 6.28
N GLU A 657 62.06 -38.33 6.51
CA GLU A 657 61.49 -39.29 5.55
C GLU A 657 59.98 -39.11 5.37
N TRP A 658 59.25 -38.76 6.44
CA TRP A 658 57.83 -38.43 6.35
C TRP A 658 57.56 -37.12 5.60
N GLU A 659 58.35 -36.07 5.82
CA GLU A 659 58.22 -34.78 5.12
C GLU A 659 58.41 -34.93 3.61
N VAL A 660 59.47 -35.64 3.20
CA VAL A 660 59.74 -35.96 1.79
C VAL A 660 58.59 -36.77 1.21
N TYR A 661 58.14 -37.83 1.90
CA TYR A 661 57.08 -38.69 1.40
C TYR A 661 55.75 -37.97 1.17
N ILE A 662 55.31 -37.08 2.09
CA ILE A 662 54.05 -36.32 1.93
C ILE A 662 54.18 -35.31 0.76
N THR A 663 55.36 -34.70 0.60
CA THR A 663 55.64 -33.75 -0.49
C THR A 663 55.65 -34.44 -1.86
N GLU A 664 56.24 -35.63 -1.96
CA GLU A 664 56.19 -36.46 -3.17
C GLU A 664 54.76 -36.97 -3.46
N LEU A 665 54.05 -37.47 -2.43
CA LEU A 665 52.70 -38.03 -2.56
C LEU A 665 51.69 -37.02 -3.11
N THR A 666 51.83 -35.74 -2.76
CA THR A 666 51.01 -34.63 -3.30
C THR A 666 51.05 -34.58 -4.84
N ASN A 667 52.14 -35.04 -5.45
CA ASN A 667 52.38 -35.04 -6.89
C ASN A 667 52.22 -36.42 -7.56
N ASP A 668 51.89 -37.50 -6.82
CA ASP A 668 51.66 -38.83 -7.41
C ASP A 668 50.37 -38.83 -8.26
N PRO A 669 50.41 -39.15 -9.57
CA PRO A 669 49.21 -39.27 -10.40
C PRO A 669 48.13 -40.19 -9.82
N ARG A 670 48.51 -41.26 -9.10
CA ARG A 670 47.57 -42.18 -8.45
C ARG A 670 46.89 -41.57 -7.23
N PHE A 671 47.59 -40.69 -6.51
CA PHE A 671 46.98 -39.92 -5.44
C PHE A 671 45.99 -38.91 -6.03
N LEU A 672 46.37 -38.20 -7.09
CA LEU A 672 45.52 -37.24 -7.79
C LEU A 672 44.24 -37.89 -8.37
N GLU A 673 44.30 -39.15 -8.83
CA GLU A 673 43.10 -39.94 -9.19
C GLU A 673 42.13 -40.13 -8.02
N VAL A 674 42.65 -40.56 -6.86
CA VAL A 674 41.84 -40.79 -5.65
C VAL A 674 41.31 -39.47 -5.08
N ALA A 675 42.10 -38.39 -5.13
CA ALA A 675 41.72 -37.07 -4.68
C ALA A 675 40.63 -36.46 -5.59
N ALA A 676 40.77 -36.55 -6.92
CA ALA A 676 39.76 -36.03 -7.86
C ALA A 676 38.40 -36.76 -7.75
N GLU A 677 38.41 -38.08 -7.57
CA GLU A 677 37.17 -38.84 -7.31
C GLU A 677 36.55 -38.49 -5.94
N ARG A 678 37.34 -38.10 -4.93
CA ARG A 678 36.82 -37.52 -3.66
C ARG A 678 36.25 -36.11 -3.86
N MET A 679 36.92 -35.22 -4.60
CA MET A 679 36.43 -33.88 -4.95
C MET A 679 35.06 -33.97 -5.63
N LYS A 680 34.95 -34.83 -6.65
CA LYS A 680 33.73 -35.15 -7.38
C LYS A 680 32.60 -35.65 -6.47
N ARG A 681 32.89 -36.56 -5.52
CA ARG A 681 31.91 -37.05 -4.53
C ARG A 681 31.45 -35.99 -3.53
N ARG A 682 32.30 -35.01 -3.19
CA ARG A 682 31.93 -33.81 -2.41
C ARG A 682 31.29 -32.69 -3.24
N GLY A 683 30.95 -32.96 -4.52
CA GLY A 683 30.29 -32.00 -5.42
C GLY A 683 31.22 -30.92 -5.98
N ILE A 684 32.54 -31.01 -5.77
CA ILE A 684 33.53 -30.01 -6.19
C ILE A 684 33.94 -30.27 -7.64
N GLY A 685 32.99 -30.09 -8.57
CA GLY A 685 33.10 -30.50 -9.98
C GLY A 685 34.30 -29.91 -10.75
N ALA A 686 34.80 -28.74 -10.35
CA ALA A 686 35.95 -28.09 -10.99
C ALA A 686 37.31 -28.78 -10.76
N PHE A 687 37.36 -29.82 -9.92
CA PHE A 687 38.54 -30.66 -9.69
C PHE A 687 38.18 -32.15 -9.79
N ALA A 688 37.14 -32.48 -10.57
CA ALA A 688 36.65 -33.85 -10.75
C ALA A 688 37.50 -34.70 -11.70
N THR A 689 38.47 -34.12 -12.41
CA THR A 689 39.48 -34.85 -13.19
C THR A 689 40.87 -34.75 -12.54
N PRO A 690 41.72 -35.80 -12.65
CA PRO A 690 43.04 -35.80 -12.03
C PRO A 690 43.99 -34.76 -12.63
N GLY A 691 43.84 -34.45 -13.93
CA GLY A 691 44.66 -33.47 -14.63
C GLY A 691 44.36 -32.03 -14.18
N GLU A 692 43.08 -31.65 -14.10
CA GLU A 692 42.69 -30.32 -13.62
C GLU A 692 43.10 -30.11 -12.16
N LEU A 693 42.92 -31.12 -11.31
CA LEU A 693 43.38 -31.09 -9.92
C LEU A 693 44.92 -30.97 -9.83
N GLY A 694 45.67 -31.79 -10.57
CA GLY A 694 47.13 -31.76 -10.58
C GLY A 694 47.71 -30.41 -11.02
N THR A 695 47.22 -29.86 -12.14
CA THR A 695 47.62 -28.52 -12.61
C THR A 695 47.28 -27.45 -11.58
N ARG A 696 46.09 -27.50 -10.96
CA ARG A 696 45.65 -26.47 -10.01
C ARG A 696 46.35 -26.54 -8.66
N MET A 697 46.72 -27.72 -8.18
CA MET A 697 47.57 -27.82 -6.99
C MET A 697 48.98 -27.33 -7.32
N GLY A 698 49.57 -27.72 -8.47
CA GLY A 698 50.88 -27.24 -8.90
C GLY A 698 50.99 -25.74 -9.17
N GLU A 699 49.87 -25.03 -9.39
CA GLU A 699 49.84 -23.57 -9.57
C GLU A 699 49.48 -22.77 -8.29
N TYR A 700 48.74 -23.35 -7.34
CA TYR A 700 48.11 -22.60 -6.23
C TYR A 700 48.23 -23.24 -4.83
N LEU A 701 48.92 -24.37 -4.68
CA LEU A 701 49.20 -25.02 -3.40
C LEU A 701 50.68 -24.85 -3.01
N ASP A 702 50.96 -24.01 -2.01
CA ASP A 702 52.27 -23.97 -1.36
C ASP A 702 52.31 -25.01 -0.22
N ILE A 703 53.44 -25.68 -0.06
CA ILE A 703 53.72 -26.57 1.09
C ILE A 703 54.98 -26.06 1.79
N ALA A 704 54.88 -25.85 3.11
CA ALA A 704 55.98 -25.39 3.95
C ALA A 704 56.17 -26.31 5.16
N VAL A 705 57.42 -26.56 5.54
CA VAL A 705 57.76 -27.20 6.82
C VAL A 705 57.79 -26.11 7.89
N SER A 706 56.95 -26.21 8.92
CA SER A 706 56.95 -25.27 10.06
C SER A 706 58.00 -25.68 11.10
N MET A 707 57.98 -26.96 11.45
CA MET A 707 58.86 -27.63 12.41
C MET A 707 59.07 -29.07 11.94
N PRO A 708 60.12 -29.78 12.38
CA PRO A 708 60.31 -31.18 12.02
C PRO A 708 59.07 -32.03 12.37
N GLY A 709 58.47 -32.67 11.37
CA GLY A 709 57.20 -33.40 11.52
C GLY A 709 55.91 -32.57 11.41
N GLU A 710 55.97 -31.30 11.04
CA GLU A 710 54.82 -30.41 10.83
C GLU A 710 54.86 -29.78 9.42
N LEU A 711 53.87 -30.12 8.59
CA LEU A 711 53.69 -29.58 7.24
C LEU A 711 52.44 -28.70 7.18
N VAL A 712 52.63 -27.44 6.83
CA VAL A 712 51.56 -26.48 6.56
C VAL A 712 51.33 -26.39 5.05
N LEU A 713 50.08 -26.59 4.65
CA LEU A 713 49.62 -26.44 3.27
C LEU A 713 48.81 -25.15 3.15
N GLU A 714 49.17 -24.28 2.21
CA GLU A 714 48.41 -23.08 1.85
C GLU A 714 47.83 -23.19 0.44
N TYR A 715 46.51 -23.02 0.29
CA TYR A 715 45.83 -23.07 -1.00
C TYR A 715 45.10 -21.76 -1.30
N ARG A 716 45.31 -21.22 -2.51
CA ARG A 716 44.83 -19.89 -2.92
C ARG A 716 43.92 -19.95 -4.16
N ASP A 717 42.61 -19.86 -3.97
CA ASP A 717 41.60 -19.85 -5.06
C ASP A 717 40.54 -18.76 -4.82
N THR A 718 39.62 -18.64 -5.77
CA THR A 718 38.52 -17.68 -5.78
C THR A 718 37.32 -18.17 -4.96
N GLY A 719 36.84 -17.32 -4.05
CA GLY A 719 35.72 -17.62 -3.15
C GLY A 719 36.13 -18.40 -1.88
N SER A 720 35.68 -17.90 -0.73
CA SER A 720 36.05 -18.37 0.61
C SER A 720 35.72 -19.85 0.85
N GLU A 721 34.43 -20.19 0.90
CA GLU A 721 33.97 -21.56 1.19
C GLU A 721 34.48 -22.60 0.20
N ARG A 722 34.73 -22.19 -1.05
CA ARG A 722 35.26 -23.07 -2.10
C ARG A 722 36.71 -23.41 -1.78
N THR A 723 37.55 -22.40 -1.56
CA THR A 723 38.98 -22.56 -1.26
C THR A 723 39.18 -23.45 -0.03
N GLN A 724 38.39 -23.20 1.04
CA GLN A 724 38.39 -23.99 2.26
C GLN A 724 37.97 -25.46 2.02
N ARG A 725 36.84 -25.69 1.32
CA ARG A 725 36.36 -27.05 1.03
C ARG A 725 37.30 -27.83 0.10
N VAL A 726 38.00 -27.16 -0.81
CA VAL A 726 39.02 -27.80 -1.65
C VAL A 726 40.19 -28.27 -0.77
N LEU A 727 40.77 -27.38 0.04
CA LEU A 727 41.91 -27.75 0.88
C LEU A 727 41.55 -28.87 1.89
N ASP A 728 40.41 -28.77 2.57
CA ASP A 728 39.93 -29.82 3.49
C ASP A 728 39.73 -31.18 2.79
N THR A 729 39.15 -31.18 1.58
CA THR A 729 38.99 -32.42 0.80
C THR A 729 40.35 -33.00 0.38
N PHE A 730 41.31 -32.13 0.07
CA PHE A 730 42.65 -32.51 -0.35
C PHE A 730 43.50 -33.06 0.81
N THR A 731 43.55 -32.39 1.97
CA THR A 731 44.31 -32.85 3.15
C THR A 731 43.74 -34.14 3.73
N VAL A 732 42.41 -34.28 3.81
CA VAL A 732 41.75 -35.53 4.23
C VAL A 732 41.96 -36.66 3.22
N ALA A 733 42.15 -36.35 1.93
CA ALA A 733 42.60 -37.33 0.94
C ALA A 733 44.08 -37.71 1.17
N LEU A 734 44.97 -36.73 1.35
CA LEU A 734 46.42 -36.88 1.49
C LEU A 734 46.79 -37.69 2.74
N ALA A 735 46.27 -37.31 3.91
CA ALA A 735 46.47 -38.05 5.15
C ALA A 735 45.90 -39.48 5.07
N SER A 736 44.75 -39.67 4.42
CA SER A 736 44.17 -41.00 4.20
C SER A 736 45.01 -41.88 3.28
N ALA A 737 45.58 -41.32 2.20
CA ALA A 737 46.49 -42.03 1.31
C ALA A 737 47.81 -42.39 2.01
N ALA A 738 48.41 -41.44 2.72
CA ALA A 738 49.65 -41.64 3.47
C ALA A 738 49.51 -42.71 4.57
N ASN A 739 48.39 -42.70 5.31
CA ASN A 739 48.10 -43.70 6.35
C ASN A 739 47.83 -45.10 5.76
N ASN A 740 47.23 -45.20 4.56
CA ASN A 740 47.10 -46.47 3.85
C ASN A 740 48.46 -47.02 3.34
N ALA A 741 49.43 -46.14 3.05
CA ALA A 741 50.78 -46.52 2.66
C ALA A 741 51.71 -46.84 3.84
N ARG A 742 51.36 -46.42 5.07
CA ARG A 742 52.17 -46.53 6.31
C ARG A 742 52.94 -47.84 6.47
N ALA A 743 52.29 -48.98 6.26
CA ALA A 743 52.89 -50.32 6.41
C ALA A 743 53.95 -50.69 5.35
N ARG A 744 54.30 -49.77 4.45
CA ARG A 744 55.33 -49.93 3.40
C ARG A 744 56.39 -48.83 3.44
N ARG A 745 56.30 -47.90 4.40
CA ARG A 745 57.23 -46.79 4.62
C ARG A 745 58.22 -47.16 5.73
N ALA A 746 59.40 -46.53 5.75
CA ALA A 746 60.41 -46.78 6.77
C ALA A 746 60.12 -46.01 8.08
N ASP A 747 59.71 -44.74 7.97
CA ASP A 747 59.29 -43.89 9.10
C ASP A 747 58.13 -44.45 9.95
N ALA A 748 57.26 -45.24 9.31
CA ALA A 748 56.04 -45.81 9.91
C ALA A 748 55.17 -44.81 10.71
N ALA A 749 55.18 -43.53 10.39
CA ALA A 749 54.40 -42.50 11.08
C ALA A 749 52.93 -42.46 10.61
N ILE A 750 52.04 -42.01 11.49
CA ILE A 750 50.66 -41.64 11.19
C ILE A 750 50.63 -40.17 10.80
N THR A 751 49.90 -39.85 9.74
CA THR A 751 49.66 -38.47 9.27
C THR A 751 48.34 -37.98 9.86
N SER A 752 48.36 -36.89 10.64
CA SER A 752 47.20 -36.38 11.39
C SER A 752 46.66 -35.01 10.93
N VAL A 753 45.32 -34.95 10.90
CA VAL A 753 44.42 -33.78 10.90
C VAL A 753 44.58 -32.83 12.10
N GLU A 754 45.69 -32.10 12.27
CA GLU A 754 45.87 -31.22 13.44
C GLU A 754 45.10 -29.90 13.31
N GLU A 755 45.37 -29.10 12.27
CA GLU A 755 44.51 -27.97 11.90
C GLU A 755 43.79 -28.29 10.59
N THR A 756 42.45 -28.42 10.64
CA THR A 756 41.61 -28.52 9.44
C THR A 756 41.67 -27.22 8.65
N ALA A 757 41.16 -27.20 7.41
CA ALA A 757 41.30 -26.03 6.55
C ALA A 757 40.65 -24.77 7.17
N THR A 758 41.45 -23.84 7.67
CA THR A 758 41.04 -22.53 8.16
C THR A 758 41.17 -21.49 7.05
N LEU A 759 40.39 -20.41 7.14
CA LEU A 759 40.31 -19.37 6.11
C LEU A 759 40.91 -18.07 6.65
N SER A 760 41.71 -17.37 5.84
CA SER A 760 42.13 -16.01 6.18
C SER A 760 40.93 -15.05 6.12
N GLU A 761 40.74 -14.24 7.17
CA GLU A 761 39.55 -13.39 7.36
C GLU A 761 39.34 -12.34 6.25
N ALA A 762 40.39 -11.97 5.54
CA ALA A 762 40.36 -10.94 4.49
C ALA A 762 40.71 -11.52 3.09
N PRO A 763 40.01 -11.10 2.03
CA PRO A 763 40.43 -11.41 0.66
C PRO A 763 41.75 -10.70 0.33
N LEU A 764 42.65 -11.39 -0.36
CA LEU A 764 43.98 -10.89 -0.72
C LEU A 764 43.98 -9.86 -1.87
N ASP A 765 42.86 -9.71 -2.57
CA ASP A 765 42.78 -8.94 -3.82
C ASP A 765 41.99 -7.62 -3.68
N THR A 766 42.65 -6.51 -4.02
CA THR A 766 42.07 -5.15 -3.99
C THR A 766 41.24 -4.82 -5.24
N LYS A 767 41.26 -5.64 -6.30
CA LYS A 767 40.50 -5.40 -7.56
C LYS A 767 39.00 -5.18 -7.34
N ARG A 768 38.40 -5.76 -6.29
CA ARG A 768 36.98 -5.50 -5.96
C ARG A 768 36.73 -4.03 -5.62
N LEU A 769 37.67 -3.36 -4.93
CA LEU A 769 37.57 -1.94 -4.61
C LEU A 769 37.70 -1.08 -5.87
N GLU A 770 38.69 -1.40 -6.72
CA GLU A 770 38.90 -0.74 -8.01
C GLU A 770 37.68 -0.85 -8.93
N MET A 771 37.13 -2.06 -9.08
CA MET A 771 35.94 -2.32 -9.90
C MET A 771 34.69 -1.64 -9.33
N THR A 772 34.54 -1.56 -8.00
CA THR A 772 33.48 -0.77 -7.35
C THR A 772 33.62 0.72 -7.71
N GLY A 773 34.85 1.24 -7.73
CA GLY A 773 35.15 2.62 -8.15
C GLY A 773 34.75 2.90 -9.60
N PHE A 774 35.11 2.01 -10.54
CA PHE A 774 34.73 2.13 -11.95
C PHE A 774 33.22 2.08 -12.17
N VAL A 775 32.52 1.10 -11.59
CA VAL A 775 31.07 0.93 -11.75
C VAL A 775 30.30 2.11 -11.12
N PHE A 776 30.74 2.58 -9.94
CA PHE A 776 30.13 3.74 -9.28
C PHE A 776 30.36 5.04 -10.05
N GLY A 777 31.59 5.28 -10.52
CA GLY A 777 31.94 6.46 -11.33
C GLY A 777 31.15 6.52 -12.64
N GLY A 778 30.96 5.38 -13.31
CA GLY A 778 30.11 5.28 -14.50
C GLY A 778 28.63 5.63 -14.20
N GLY A 779 28.06 5.03 -13.15
CA GLY A 779 26.66 5.29 -12.76
C GLY A 779 26.41 6.76 -12.35
N LEU A 780 27.35 7.37 -11.65
CA LEU A 780 27.26 8.78 -11.25
C LEU A 780 27.37 9.74 -12.45
N LEU A 781 28.19 9.41 -13.45
CA LEU A 781 28.29 10.17 -14.70
C LEU A 781 26.99 10.09 -15.53
N VAL A 782 26.40 8.90 -15.66
CA VAL A 782 25.12 8.72 -16.39
C VAL A 782 23.97 9.47 -15.70
N THR A 783 23.86 9.36 -14.37
CA THR A 783 22.82 10.07 -13.61
C THR A 783 22.97 11.60 -13.66
N MET A 784 24.20 12.13 -13.68
CA MET A 784 24.45 13.56 -13.94
C MET A 784 23.98 14.00 -15.34
N ILE A 785 24.22 13.21 -16.39
CA ILE A 785 23.75 13.52 -17.75
C ILE A 785 22.22 13.55 -17.81
N VAL A 786 21.55 12.53 -17.26
CA VAL A 786 20.08 12.44 -17.24
C VAL A 786 19.48 13.58 -16.40
N GLY A 787 20.03 13.86 -15.22
CA GLY A 787 19.62 14.96 -14.36
C GLY A 787 19.75 16.33 -15.05
N GLY A 788 20.85 16.59 -15.75
CA GLY A 788 21.06 17.81 -16.53
C GLY A 788 20.05 17.98 -17.67
N LEU A 789 19.70 16.89 -18.37
CA LEU A 789 18.68 16.91 -19.43
C LEU A 789 17.27 17.18 -18.88
N LEU A 790 16.92 16.56 -17.75
CA LEU A 790 15.65 16.79 -17.05
C LEU A 790 15.55 18.23 -16.53
N TRP A 791 16.60 18.74 -15.88
CA TRP A 791 16.67 20.13 -15.42
C TRP A 791 16.49 21.11 -16.57
N ARG A 792 17.13 20.87 -17.74
CA ARG A 792 16.98 21.73 -18.92
C ARG A 792 15.55 21.74 -19.46
N ARG A 793 14.81 20.62 -19.38
CA ARG A 793 13.38 20.57 -19.74
C ARG A 793 12.50 21.29 -18.71
N LEU A 794 12.72 21.08 -17.41
CA LEU A 794 11.94 21.69 -16.34
C LEU A 794 12.13 23.22 -16.29
N ALA A 795 13.36 23.72 -16.47
CA ALA A 795 13.64 25.15 -16.56
C ALA A 795 12.93 25.80 -17.77
N ALA A 796 12.91 25.13 -18.93
CA ALA A 796 12.20 25.60 -20.12
C ALA A 796 10.67 25.57 -19.96
N ALA A 797 10.12 24.61 -19.22
CA ALA A 797 8.69 24.56 -18.89
C ALA A 797 8.29 25.70 -17.94
N LYS A 798 9.07 25.91 -16.87
CA LYS A 798 8.85 27.00 -15.89
C LYS A 798 8.88 28.38 -16.56
N ALA A 799 9.84 28.62 -17.45
CA ALA A 799 9.95 29.88 -18.19
C ALA A 799 8.76 30.16 -19.15
N ARG A 800 8.05 29.13 -19.61
CA ARG A 800 6.79 29.29 -20.38
C ARG A 800 5.63 29.65 -19.46
N PHE A 801 5.46 28.90 -18.37
CA PHE A 801 4.40 29.15 -17.39
C PHE A 801 4.49 30.55 -16.74
N GLU A 802 5.71 31.04 -16.48
CA GLU A 802 5.95 32.40 -15.99
C GLU A 802 5.72 33.50 -17.05
N ASN A 803 5.59 33.15 -18.32
CA ASN A 803 5.12 34.05 -19.38
C ASN A 803 3.59 34.01 -19.51
N ASP A 804 3.00 32.81 -19.62
CA ASP A 804 1.55 32.64 -19.80
C ASP A 804 0.75 33.27 -18.65
N SER A 805 1.22 33.10 -17.40
CA SER A 805 0.61 33.72 -16.22
C SER A 805 0.75 35.26 -16.20
N ARG A 806 1.79 35.84 -16.82
CA ARG A 806 1.92 37.30 -16.99
C ARG A 806 1.04 37.83 -18.13
N VAL A 807 0.74 36.99 -19.12
CA VAL A 807 -0.20 37.31 -20.20
C VAL A 807 -1.64 37.29 -19.69
N GLN A 808 -2.01 36.34 -18.83
CA GLN A 808 -3.36 36.31 -18.24
C GLN A 808 -3.68 37.55 -17.39
N VAL A 809 -2.75 38.02 -16.54
CA VAL A 809 -2.96 39.23 -15.73
C VAL A 809 -3.23 40.47 -16.60
N LEU A 810 -2.64 40.56 -17.80
CA LEU A 810 -2.90 41.66 -18.73
C LEU A 810 -4.30 41.58 -19.39
N PHE A 811 -4.90 40.40 -19.50
CA PHE A 811 -6.28 40.25 -19.98
C PHE A 811 -7.32 40.56 -18.90
N ASP A 812 -7.04 40.22 -17.63
CA ASP A 812 -7.92 40.58 -16.50
C ASP A 812 -8.02 42.11 -16.30
N GLU A 813 -6.96 42.87 -16.61
CA GLU A 813 -6.98 44.34 -16.53
C GLU A 813 -7.82 45.00 -17.63
N ASP A 814 -7.99 44.37 -18.81
CA ASP A 814 -8.79 44.90 -19.92
C ASP A 814 -10.31 44.72 -19.72
N GLU A 815 -10.76 43.66 -19.03
CA GLU A 815 -12.20 43.48 -18.75
C GLU A 815 -12.75 44.51 -17.75
N ALA A 816 -11.90 45.08 -16.89
CA ALA A 816 -12.27 46.09 -15.89
C ALA A 816 -12.77 47.42 -16.49
N TRP A 817 -12.54 47.69 -17.78
CA TRP A 817 -12.81 48.98 -18.42
C TRP A 817 -14.16 49.13 -19.14
N LYS A 818 -15.10 48.18 -18.97
CA LYS A 818 -16.48 48.30 -19.47
C LYS A 818 -17.45 48.76 -18.39
N MET A 819 -17.55 50.08 -18.18
CA MET A 819 -18.64 50.67 -17.40
C MET A 819 -20.00 50.50 -18.10
N PRO A 820 -21.11 50.33 -17.35
CA PRO A 820 -22.45 50.18 -17.91
C PRO A 820 -23.03 51.52 -18.42
N SER A 821 -23.92 51.40 -19.40
CA SER A 821 -24.83 52.46 -19.90
C SER A 821 -26.25 52.25 -19.38
#